data_AF-A0A1F7W6S3-F1
#
_entry.id   AF-A0A1F7W6S3-F1
#
_cell.length_a   1.000
_cell.length_b   1.000
_cell.length_c   1.000
_cell.angle_alpha   90.00
_cell.angle_beta   90.00
_cell.angle_gamma   90.00
#
_symmetry.space_group_name_H-M   'P 1'
#
loop_
_entity.id
_entity.type
_entity.pdbx_description
1 polymer ?
#
loop_
_entity_poly.entity_id
_entity_poly.type
_entity_poly.pdbx_seq_one_letter_code
_entity_poly.pdbx_strand_id
1 'polypeptide(L)'
;MRFYLLAMVSLAVGCSRDPCDPGHGIVVNCTGVGGPSVVSDVGGGGTAIQLPFSEGESARCTQGTGGSYSHTGGSTQFGVDLDTPNDSDMELYAPVGGMAYVHTESATSGFGYHVAIDIGGGFYVVVAHLSEVFVENESEVTAGQLLGYEGCTGACSGDHVHIGLMEGDPSETAQFGESVDVLFRTADMNAESPAFEDVAGSALVCDLSSGHVYASDLPVGRWHPDGTLVKVPNDPKVYLVESGNARHIDDESVFWSYDWNFDDVVRVSDEELACLGTGEEIAREGSVDLGYGEDGHAWLLVKDTDGSAWKQRLPSGAADEVAESWGFSGDLGMDPIFSEATLDAYRTRSGTAPFRDGTILKESGRSDVYVVSDGVALPVKDWDTYLLMGYGERDILTVGDGLVAEAMGDNVGSCMAGIWCLDAEAVTSCGGGLEIGSGEMGGEEVGDDTDTGDGENTGDEEDTASPEEESDVDGDGIPDAVDNCPLHDNADQSDIDSDGTGDSCDADADGDEVPNGIDCDLFDASVGECAEEATDTGTDPVDEEDTGGGAKSDDAWSDYVWIDGDNLCFSADGFSFPYNAADAYMVGYGGSSLALDFTFKSDFRLVNSGDAYCLDTSVLDFDDYEVTLVSSLTSTGDTASSYADTGDWWDNYDFCVSGSETAAQFCAYQGGWNYLVGFSVATSGAHANGDGA
;
A
#
# COMPACT_ATOMS: atom_id res chain seq x y z
N MET A 1 73.43 -2.79 26.18
CA MET A 1 73.50 -1.37 26.60
C MET A 1 72.40 -0.65 25.82
N ARG A 2 71.36 0.00 26.34
CA ARG A 2 70.83 0.42 27.66
C ARG A 2 69.30 0.49 27.46
N PHE A 3 68.50 -0.24 28.24
CA PHE A 3 67.57 0.19 29.31
C PHE A 3 66.15 0.66 28.89
N TYR A 4 65.19 -0.01 29.55
CA TYR A 4 63.73 0.17 29.64
C TYR A 4 63.23 1.57 30.00
N LEU A 5 61.98 1.89 29.63
CA LEU A 5 60.98 2.36 30.62
C LEU A 5 59.54 2.07 30.19
N LEU A 6 58.81 1.36 31.06
CA LEU A 6 57.36 1.31 31.15
C LEU A 6 56.83 2.68 31.60
N ALA A 7 55.68 3.11 31.06
CA ALA A 7 54.76 4.00 31.77
C ALA A 7 53.32 3.65 31.36
N MET A 8 52.58 3.10 32.32
CA MET A 8 51.12 3.09 32.31
C MET A 8 50.62 4.51 32.62
N VAL A 9 49.66 4.99 31.85
CA VAL A 9 48.69 6.01 32.26
C VAL A 9 47.34 5.60 31.68
N SER A 10 46.39 5.25 32.56
CA SER A 10 44.96 5.24 32.24
C SER A 10 44.51 6.65 31.90
N LEU A 11 43.77 6.82 30.81
CA LEU A 11 42.80 7.88 30.64
C LEU A 11 41.70 7.42 29.70
N ALA A 12 40.48 7.74 30.10
CA ALA A 12 39.20 7.36 29.55
C ALA A 12 39.11 7.56 28.02
N VAL A 13 38.51 6.59 27.35
CA VAL A 13 37.88 6.79 26.05
C VAL A 13 36.39 6.89 26.35
N GLY A 14 35.86 8.11 26.25
CA GLY A 14 34.42 8.31 26.14
C GLY A 14 33.99 7.88 24.76
N CYS A 15 32.87 7.14 24.69
CA CYS A 15 32.16 6.93 23.44
C CYS A 15 31.74 8.30 22.89
N SER A 16 32.25 8.64 21.71
CA SER A 16 31.64 9.65 20.87
C SER A 16 30.49 8.96 20.14
N ARG A 17 29.28 9.50 20.31
CA ARG A 17 28.12 9.19 19.47
C ARG A 17 28.33 9.93 18.15
N ASP A 18 28.52 9.19 17.07
CA ASP A 18 28.42 9.70 15.71
C ASP A 18 27.98 8.50 14.84
N PRO A 19 26.76 8.48 14.26
CA PRO A 19 26.27 7.33 13.46
C PRO A 19 26.88 7.24 12.05
N CYS A 20 27.75 8.17 11.64
CA CYS A 20 28.26 8.24 10.27
C CYS A 20 29.79 8.36 10.22
N ASP A 21 30.53 7.24 10.38
CA ASP A 21 31.96 7.17 10.03
C ASP A 21 32.22 6.00 9.04
N PRO A 22 32.42 6.27 7.74
CA PRO A 22 32.59 5.25 6.71
C PRO A 22 34.06 4.83 6.63
N GLY A 23 34.57 4.22 7.69
CA GLY A 23 35.96 3.78 7.69
C GLY A 23 36.36 3.04 8.94
N HIS A 24 36.05 1.73 9.02
CA HIS A 24 36.98 0.66 9.40
C HIS A 24 36.22 -0.67 9.30
N GLY A 25 36.61 -1.51 8.34
CA GLY A 25 36.13 -2.89 8.26
C GLY A 25 36.46 -3.64 9.55
N ILE A 26 35.42 -3.94 10.33
CA ILE A 26 35.44 -4.93 11.39
C ILE A 26 34.43 -5.99 10.96
N VAL A 27 34.96 -7.15 10.59
CA VAL A 27 34.19 -8.39 10.50
C VAL A 27 33.66 -8.68 11.90
N VAL A 28 32.38 -8.41 12.14
CA VAL A 28 31.68 -8.92 13.32
C VAL A 28 31.12 -10.27 12.93
N ASN A 29 31.72 -11.31 13.50
CA ASN A 29 31.22 -12.67 13.38
C ASN A 29 29.96 -12.79 14.25
N CYS A 30 28.79 -12.57 13.65
CA CYS A 30 27.48 -12.68 14.32
C CYS A 30 26.97 -14.13 14.27
N THR A 31 27.60 -15.03 15.03
CA THR A 31 26.90 -16.23 15.46
C THR A 31 26.16 -15.91 16.76
N GLY A 32 24.86 -15.68 16.68
CA GLY A 32 23.96 -15.66 17.83
C GLY A 32 23.25 -14.32 18.11
N VAL A 33 22.41 -13.88 17.19
CA VAL A 33 21.19 -13.15 17.52
C VAL A 33 20.08 -13.94 16.84
N GLY A 34 19.15 -14.50 17.63
CA GLY A 34 17.95 -15.10 17.04
C GLY A 34 17.22 -14.00 16.29
N GLY A 35 16.87 -14.25 15.03
CA GLY A 35 16.10 -13.32 14.22
C GLY A 35 14.81 -12.89 14.93
N PRO A 36 14.21 -11.76 14.51
CA PRO A 36 12.99 -11.27 15.11
C PRO A 36 11.94 -12.37 15.02
N SER A 37 11.53 -12.89 16.18
CA SER A 37 10.40 -13.78 16.27
C SER A 37 9.17 -12.91 16.11
N VAL A 38 8.71 -12.77 14.88
CA VAL A 38 7.39 -12.26 14.55
C VAL A 38 6.39 -13.17 15.27
N VAL A 39 5.60 -12.56 16.15
CA VAL A 39 4.45 -13.12 16.87
C VAL A 39 4.53 -14.63 17.13
N SER A 40 5.42 -15.07 18.02
CA SER A 40 5.33 -16.44 18.51
C SER A 40 4.09 -16.55 19.39
N ASP A 41 3.12 -17.37 19.01
CA ASP A 41 2.13 -17.95 19.92
C ASP A 41 2.89 -18.71 21.02
N VAL A 42 3.24 -17.99 22.09
CA VAL A 42 3.79 -18.60 23.30
C VAL A 42 2.60 -19.17 24.04
N GLY A 43 2.28 -20.42 23.73
CA GLY A 43 1.17 -21.18 24.29
C GLY A 43 0.70 -20.69 25.66
N GLY A 44 -0.45 -20.02 25.66
CA GLY A 44 -1.23 -19.70 26.86
C GLY A 44 -0.83 -18.44 27.65
N GLY A 45 0.05 -17.57 27.14
CA GLY A 45 0.27 -16.22 27.65
C GLY A 45 0.05 -15.21 26.51
N GLY A 46 -0.76 -14.17 26.73
CA GLY A 46 -1.26 -13.29 25.66
C GLY A 46 -0.19 -12.63 24.77
N THR A 47 -0.62 -12.18 23.59
CA THR A 47 0.20 -11.49 22.57
C THR A 47 0.94 -10.29 23.18
N ALA A 48 2.26 -10.29 23.06
CA ALA A 48 3.09 -9.13 23.41
C ALA A 48 3.19 -8.18 22.20
N ILE A 49 3.04 -6.88 22.44
CA ILE A 49 3.16 -5.83 21.42
C ILE A 49 4.39 -4.97 21.69
N GLN A 50 4.97 -4.36 20.66
CA GLN A 50 6.11 -3.45 20.83
C GLN A 50 5.66 -2.04 21.23
N LEU A 51 6.59 -1.20 21.67
CA LEU A 51 6.36 0.24 21.72
C LEU A 51 6.45 0.82 20.30
N PRO A 52 5.69 1.87 19.97
CA PRO A 52 5.57 2.39 18.59
C PRO A 52 6.75 3.31 18.20
N PHE A 53 7.96 3.00 18.67
CA PHE A 53 9.19 3.76 18.39
C PHE A 53 10.24 2.84 17.78
N SER A 54 11.15 3.37 16.97
CA SER A 54 12.26 2.58 16.41
C SER A 54 13.19 2.02 17.51
N GLU A 55 13.91 0.96 17.18
CA GLU A 55 14.87 0.31 18.10
C GLU A 55 15.84 1.33 18.71
N GLY A 56 15.90 1.36 20.05
CA GLY A 56 16.79 2.24 20.80
C GLY A 56 16.18 3.59 21.18
N GLU A 57 15.04 3.97 20.60
CA GLU A 57 14.23 5.09 21.08
C GLU A 57 13.52 4.74 22.39
N SER A 58 13.24 5.76 23.19
CA SER A 58 12.62 5.58 24.51
C SER A 58 11.81 6.77 24.95
N ALA A 59 10.69 6.51 25.61
CA ALA A 59 9.77 7.53 26.08
C ALA A 59 9.40 7.31 27.56
N ARG A 60 9.03 8.40 28.24
CA ARG A 60 8.56 8.33 29.63
C ARG A 60 7.10 7.89 29.64
N CYS A 61 6.76 6.88 30.44
CA CYS A 61 5.36 6.62 30.72
C CYS A 61 4.77 7.67 31.65
N THR A 62 3.87 8.49 31.15
CA THR A 62 3.21 9.57 31.92
C THR A 62 1.91 9.10 32.53
N GLN A 63 1.25 8.14 31.90
CA GLN A 63 0.02 7.54 32.37
C GLN A 63 -0.09 6.07 31.96
N GLY A 64 -0.54 5.23 32.88
CA GLY A 64 -0.74 3.80 32.63
C GLY A 64 -2.14 3.37 33.05
N THR A 65 -2.32 2.05 33.20
CA THR A 65 -3.62 1.46 33.53
C THR A 65 -4.27 2.06 34.78
N GLY A 66 -5.54 2.44 34.67
CA GLY A 66 -6.31 3.02 35.77
C GLY A 66 -5.83 4.42 36.20
N GLY A 67 -5.05 5.10 35.37
CA GLY A 67 -4.56 6.45 35.59
C GLY A 67 -5.68 7.45 35.86
N SER A 68 -5.37 8.49 36.65
CA SER A 68 -6.41 9.40 37.19
C SER A 68 -6.89 10.51 36.25
N TYR A 69 -6.31 10.66 35.05
CA TYR A 69 -6.67 11.73 34.11
C TYR A 69 -7.64 11.24 33.03
N SER A 70 -7.19 10.37 32.12
CA SER A 70 -8.00 9.87 30.97
C SER A 70 -8.26 8.35 31.02
N HIS A 71 -7.45 7.55 31.73
CA HIS A 71 -7.54 6.07 31.78
C HIS A 71 -8.53 5.56 32.83
N THR A 72 -9.75 6.10 32.81
CA THR A 72 -10.82 5.73 33.76
C THR A 72 -12.09 5.21 33.08
N GLY A 73 -12.17 5.29 31.75
CA GLY A 73 -13.29 4.77 30.95
C GLY A 73 -13.01 3.38 30.40
N GLY A 74 -14.05 2.68 29.91
CA GLY A 74 -13.92 1.33 29.34
C GLY A 74 -12.90 1.25 28.20
N SER A 75 -12.95 2.23 27.28
CA SER A 75 -12.05 2.32 26.13
C SER A 75 -10.61 2.75 26.44
N THR A 76 -10.31 3.27 27.62
CA THR A 76 -8.97 3.83 27.93
C THR A 76 -8.33 3.25 29.18
N GLN A 77 -9.06 2.42 29.95
CA GLN A 77 -8.64 1.93 31.26
C GLN A 77 -7.26 1.28 31.23
N PHE A 78 -6.95 0.50 30.20
CA PHE A 78 -5.70 -0.27 30.09
C PHE A 78 -4.65 0.34 29.16
N GLY A 79 -4.95 1.49 28.54
CA GLY A 79 -4.00 2.19 27.70
C GLY A 79 -2.79 2.74 28.45
N VAL A 80 -1.79 3.14 27.68
CA VAL A 80 -0.52 3.69 28.14
C VAL A 80 -0.23 4.97 27.35
N ASP A 81 0.09 6.05 28.05
CA ASP A 81 0.50 7.32 27.46
C ASP A 81 2.01 7.49 27.65
N LEU A 82 2.72 7.75 26.55
CA LEU A 82 4.16 7.93 26.50
C LEU A 82 4.48 9.35 26.02
N ASP A 83 5.25 10.08 26.82
CA ASP A 83 5.65 11.47 26.58
C ASP A 83 6.54 11.59 25.35
N THR A 84 6.19 12.50 24.43
CA THR A 84 6.95 12.81 23.22
C THR A 84 7.40 14.29 23.23
N PRO A 85 8.42 14.66 22.42
CA PRO A 85 8.92 16.03 22.38
C PRO A 85 7.87 17.02 21.86
N ASN A 86 7.61 18.11 22.58
CA ASN A 86 6.61 19.11 22.15
C ASN A 86 7.15 20.14 21.12
N ASP A 87 8.41 20.00 20.71
CA ASP A 87 9.12 20.94 19.85
C ASP A 87 9.65 20.32 18.55
N SER A 88 9.32 19.05 18.30
CA SER A 88 9.65 18.33 17.07
C SER A 88 8.69 17.16 16.89
N ASP A 89 8.22 16.94 15.67
CA ASP A 89 7.43 15.77 15.33
C ASP A 89 8.31 14.52 15.47
N MET A 90 7.85 13.55 16.27
CA MET A 90 8.48 12.23 16.39
C MET A 90 7.68 11.21 15.57
N GLU A 91 8.41 10.39 14.82
CA GLU A 91 7.85 9.31 14.01
C GLU A 91 7.35 8.17 14.88
N LEU A 92 6.18 7.65 14.52
CA LEU A 92 5.57 6.49 15.15
C LEU A 92 5.47 5.34 14.15
N TYR A 93 5.71 4.14 14.65
CA TYR A 93 5.77 2.91 13.86
C TYR A 93 4.73 1.90 14.34
N ALA A 94 4.34 1.00 13.45
CA ALA A 94 3.37 -0.06 13.74
C ALA A 94 3.95 -1.00 14.80
N PRO A 95 3.32 -1.11 15.99
CA PRO A 95 3.83 -1.97 17.08
C PRO A 95 3.60 -3.47 16.81
N VAL A 96 2.74 -3.78 15.85
CA VAL A 96 2.34 -5.11 15.39
C VAL A 96 1.99 -5.05 13.91
N GLY A 97 2.01 -6.20 13.22
CA GLY A 97 1.42 -6.32 11.89
C GLY A 97 -0.07 -6.66 11.96
N GLY A 98 -0.81 -6.32 10.91
CA GLY A 98 -2.25 -6.51 10.81
C GLY A 98 -2.91 -5.56 9.81
N MET A 99 -4.25 -5.54 9.79
CA MET A 99 -5.00 -4.63 8.92
C MET A 99 -5.19 -3.27 9.61
N ALA A 100 -4.72 -2.18 9.00
CA ALA A 100 -4.80 -0.84 9.56
C ALA A 100 -6.08 -0.10 9.16
N TYR A 101 -6.83 0.36 10.15
CA TYR A 101 -7.97 1.26 10.01
C TYR A 101 -7.58 2.66 10.49
N VAL A 102 -7.78 3.65 9.64
CA VAL A 102 -7.33 5.02 9.87
C VAL A 102 -8.50 5.92 10.22
N HIS A 103 -8.43 6.52 11.41
CA HIS A 103 -9.48 7.37 11.95
C HIS A 103 -9.00 8.80 12.09
N THR A 104 -9.52 9.70 11.25
CA THR A 104 -9.18 11.13 11.26
C THR A 104 -10.39 12.05 11.44
N GLU A 105 -11.49 11.53 11.99
CA GLU A 105 -12.79 12.20 12.02
C GLU A 105 -12.88 13.28 13.11
N SER A 106 -12.08 13.20 14.17
CA SER A 106 -12.05 14.21 15.23
C SER A 106 -10.64 14.59 15.67
N ALA A 107 -10.25 15.83 15.40
CA ALA A 107 -9.01 16.40 15.90
C ALA A 107 -9.10 16.93 17.34
N THR A 108 -10.28 16.93 17.98
CA THR A 108 -10.49 17.71 19.24
C THR A 108 -11.10 16.92 20.40
N SER A 109 -11.49 15.66 20.18
CA SER A 109 -12.08 14.81 21.20
C SER A 109 -11.62 13.36 21.09
N GLY A 110 -11.79 12.59 22.16
CA GLY A 110 -11.49 11.16 22.15
C GLY A 110 -10.02 10.89 21.88
N PHE A 111 -9.76 9.88 21.05
CA PHE A 111 -8.43 9.42 20.66
C PHE A 111 -7.73 10.33 19.65
N GLY A 112 -8.40 11.35 19.11
CA GLY A 112 -7.81 12.18 18.08
C GLY A 112 -7.68 11.41 16.76
N TYR A 113 -6.65 11.74 15.98
CA TYR A 113 -6.25 10.90 14.87
C TYR A 113 -5.57 9.65 15.43
N HIS A 114 -6.00 8.49 14.95
CA HIS A 114 -5.51 7.21 15.42
C HIS A 114 -5.55 6.15 14.34
N VAL A 115 -4.68 5.16 14.49
CA VAL A 115 -4.65 3.96 13.67
C VAL A 115 -5.02 2.78 14.57
N ALA A 116 -6.03 2.01 14.14
CA ALA A 116 -6.44 0.76 14.76
C ALA A 116 -5.94 -0.41 13.89
N ILE A 117 -5.00 -1.19 14.41
CA ILE A 117 -4.40 -2.33 13.69
C ILE A 117 -5.08 -3.61 14.16
N ASP A 118 -5.94 -4.18 13.32
CA ASP A 118 -6.62 -5.45 13.58
C ASP A 118 -5.62 -6.60 13.54
N ILE A 119 -5.53 -7.31 14.66
CA ILE A 119 -4.66 -8.48 14.83
C ILE A 119 -5.47 -9.79 14.83
N GLY A 120 -6.76 -9.72 14.49
CA GLY A 120 -7.69 -10.83 14.43
C GLY A 120 -8.33 -11.17 15.77
N GLY A 121 -9.35 -12.04 15.72
CA GLY A 121 -10.05 -12.51 16.91
C GLY A 121 -10.90 -11.44 17.61
N GLY A 122 -11.18 -10.32 16.95
CA GLY A 122 -11.91 -9.17 17.51
C GLY A 122 -11.05 -8.24 18.36
N PHE A 123 -9.72 -8.33 18.24
CA PHE A 123 -8.77 -7.50 18.95
C PHE A 123 -7.98 -6.62 17.98
N TYR A 124 -7.70 -5.38 18.40
CA TYR A 124 -6.89 -4.46 17.62
C TYR A 124 -6.00 -3.60 18.53
N VAL A 125 -4.85 -3.18 18.02
CA VAL A 125 -3.94 -2.27 18.71
C VAL A 125 -4.21 -0.85 18.24
N VAL A 126 -4.41 0.08 19.17
CA VAL A 126 -4.57 1.50 18.85
C VAL A 126 -3.26 2.24 19.08
N VAL A 127 -2.86 3.05 18.11
CA VAL A 127 -1.88 4.12 18.27
C VAL A 127 -2.62 5.44 18.02
N ALA A 128 -2.62 6.36 18.98
CA ALA A 128 -3.52 7.51 18.99
C ALA A 128 -2.82 8.84 19.33
N HIS A 129 -3.58 9.92 19.15
CA HIS A 129 -3.16 11.33 19.25
C HIS A 129 -2.20 11.78 18.15
N LEU A 130 -2.14 11.07 17.02
CA LEU A 130 -1.29 11.42 15.90
C LEU A 130 -1.60 12.84 15.38
N SER A 131 -0.59 13.54 14.91
CA SER A 131 -0.77 14.81 14.18
C SER A 131 -1.03 14.57 12.71
N GLU A 132 -0.46 13.48 12.16
CA GLU A 132 -0.55 13.08 10.76
C GLU A 132 -0.44 11.55 10.65
N VAL A 133 -1.09 10.97 9.64
CA VAL A 133 -1.12 9.52 9.36
C VAL A 133 -0.66 9.28 7.92
N PHE A 134 0.25 8.34 7.71
CA PHE A 134 0.87 8.07 6.39
C PHE A 134 0.41 6.78 5.74
N VAL A 135 -0.14 5.85 6.52
CA VAL A 135 -0.74 4.62 6.00
C VAL A 135 -2.17 4.88 5.52
N GLU A 136 -2.65 4.02 4.62
CA GLU A 136 -3.98 4.12 4.06
C GLU A 136 -5.00 3.38 4.93
N ASN A 137 -6.26 3.82 4.89
CA ASN A 137 -7.33 3.10 5.55
C ASN A 137 -7.54 1.74 4.84
N GLU A 138 -7.76 0.68 5.62
CA GLU A 138 -7.95 -0.69 5.12
C GLU A 138 -6.72 -1.20 4.35
N SER A 139 -5.52 -0.83 4.80
CA SER A 139 -4.25 -1.34 4.26
C SER A 139 -3.55 -2.28 5.24
N GLU A 140 -2.92 -3.32 4.72
CA GLU A 140 -2.09 -4.20 5.54
C GLU A 140 -0.80 -3.48 5.96
N VAL A 141 -0.44 -3.63 7.24
CA VAL A 141 0.80 -3.11 7.78
C VAL A 141 1.59 -4.20 8.48
N THR A 142 2.91 -4.07 8.51
CA THR A 142 3.78 -4.94 9.31
C THR A 142 4.39 -4.19 10.50
N ALA A 143 4.84 -4.94 11.50
CA ALA A 143 5.52 -4.34 12.64
C ALA A 143 6.79 -3.59 12.19
N GLY A 144 6.92 -2.33 12.60
CA GLY A 144 8.04 -1.47 12.22
C GLY A 144 7.78 -0.59 11.00
N GLN A 145 6.62 -0.71 10.35
CA GLN A 145 6.22 0.20 9.27
C GLN A 145 5.88 1.58 9.82
N LEU A 146 6.28 2.64 9.11
CA LEU A 146 6.04 4.03 9.49
C LEU A 146 4.54 4.36 9.41
N LEU A 147 3.93 4.74 10.55
CA LEU A 147 2.50 5.04 10.62
C LEU A 147 2.17 6.51 10.46
N GLY A 148 2.99 7.40 11.02
CA GLY A 148 2.61 8.80 11.19
C GLY A 148 3.53 9.56 12.12
N TYR A 149 3.18 10.82 12.36
CA TYR A 149 3.80 11.62 13.42
C TYR A 149 2.93 11.61 14.67
N GLU A 150 3.58 11.57 15.82
CA GLU A 150 2.94 11.87 17.09
C GLU A 150 2.38 13.30 17.13
N GLY A 151 1.51 13.59 18.09
CA GLY A 151 1.10 14.96 18.34
C GLY A 151 0.11 15.08 19.48
N CYS A 152 -0.83 16.00 19.31
CA CYS A 152 -1.82 16.32 20.33
C CYS A 152 -3.22 16.56 19.75
N THR A 153 -3.68 15.63 18.90
CA THR A 153 -5.07 15.61 18.46
C THR A 153 -5.95 14.90 19.49
N GLY A 154 -7.25 15.21 19.50
CA GLY A 154 -8.20 14.58 20.42
C GLY A 154 -8.18 15.19 21.82
N ALA A 155 -8.44 14.36 22.82
CA ALA A 155 -8.47 14.77 24.23
C ALA A 155 -7.05 14.83 24.83
N CYS A 156 -6.24 15.77 24.34
CA CYS A 156 -4.83 15.88 24.66
C CYS A 156 -4.48 17.19 25.41
N SER A 157 -3.38 17.19 26.18
CA SER A 157 -2.87 18.37 26.90
C SER A 157 -1.43 18.79 26.56
N GLY A 158 -0.73 17.97 25.80
CA GLY A 158 0.62 18.13 25.28
C GLY A 158 1.00 16.89 24.47
N ASP A 159 2.00 17.00 23.61
CA ASP A 159 2.39 15.96 22.68
C ASP A 159 2.74 14.65 23.42
N HIS A 160 2.07 13.57 23.01
CA HIS A 160 2.26 12.21 23.52
C HIS A 160 1.67 11.19 22.55
N VAL A 161 2.09 9.93 22.69
CA VAL A 161 1.41 8.81 22.04
C VAL A 161 0.60 8.03 23.06
N HIS A 162 -0.64 7.72 22.70
CA HIS A 162 -1.48 6.75 23.43
C HIS A 162 -1.43 5.41 22.71
N ILE A 163 -1.14 4.33 23.43
CA ILE A 163 -1.12 2.96 22.90
C ILE A 163 -1.87 1.99 23.81
N GLY A 164 -2.61 1.06 23.22
CA GLY A 164 -3.29 0.01 23.97
C GLY A 164 -3.91 -1.07 23.08
N LEU A 165 -4.24 -2.20 23.70
CA LEU A 165 -5.03 -3.26 23.07
C LEU A 165 -6.51 -3.03 23.34
N MET A 166 -7.33 -3.24 22.33
CA MET A 166 -8.77 -3.03 22.34
C MET A 166 -9.49 -4.30 21.88
N GLU A 167 -10.67 -4.55 22.43
CA GLU A 167 -11.66 -5.52 21.94
C GLU A 167 -12.81 -4.75 21.29
N GLY A 168 -13.20 -5.11 20.07
CA GLY A 168 -14.29 -4.44 19.35
C GLY A 168 -14.16 -4.48 17.83
N ASP A 169 -14.83 -3.55 17.17
CA ASP A 169 -14.75 -3.33 15.73
C ASP A 169 -13.67 -2.28 15.44
N PRO A 170 -12.58 -2.61 14.73
CA PRO A 170 -11.51 -1.68 14.41
C PRO A 170 -11.89 -0.64 13.34
N SER A 171 -12.98 -0.85 12.59
CA SER A 171 -13.51 0.13 11.64
C SER A 171 -14.32 1.25 12.30
N GLU A 172 -14.61 1.11 13.59
CA GLU A 172 -15.22 2.13 14.43
C GLU A 172 -14.16 2.84 15.26
N THR A 173 -14.34 4.14 15.49
CA THR A 173 -13.40 4.89 16.34
C THR A 173 -13.22 4.22 17.71
N ALA A 174 -11.97 4.17 18.18
CA ALA A 174 -11.53 3.47 19.40
C ALA A 174 -12.32 3.82 20.67
N GLN A 175 -13.05 4.94 20.70
CA GLN A 175 -13.95 5.28 21.80
C GLN A 175 -15.10 4.26 22.01
N PHE A 176 -15.45 3.47 20.99
CA PHE A 176 -16.51 2.46 21.05
C PHE A 176 -16.02 1.06 21.41
N GLY A 177 -14.70 0.83 21.42
CA GLY A 177 -14.10 -0.42 21.89
C GLY A 177 -13.97 -0.49 23.42
N GLU A 178 -13.58 -1.66 23.91
CA GLU A 178 -13.21 -1.88 25.31
C GLU A 178 -11.71 -2.13 25.41
N SER A 179 -11.01 -1.38 26.26
CA SER A 179 -9.56 -1.58 26.46
C SER A 179 -9.27 -2.85 27.24
N VAL A 180 -8.19 -3.52 26.88
CA VAL A 180 -7.72 -4.78 27.48
C VAL A 180 -6.26 -4.64 27.89
N ASP A 181 -5.88 -5.24 29.02
CA ASP A 181 -4.48 -5.26 29.45
C ASP A 181 -3.66 -6.13 28.49
N VAL A 182 -2.50 -5.62 28.09
CA VAL A 182 -1.62 -6.26 27.10
C VAL A 182 -0.19 -6.34 27.63
N LEU A 183 0.58 -7.28 27.12
CA LEU A 183 2.02 -7.33 27.39
C LEU A 183 2.74 -6.39 26.40
N PHE A 184 3.61 -5.54 26.90
CA PHE A 184 4.53 -4.75 26.09
C PHE A 184 5.91 -5.38 26.16
N ARG A 185 6.52 -5.63 25.00
CA ARG A 185 7.95 -5.93 24.93
C ARG A 185 8.73 -4.62 25.07
N THR A 186 9.41 -4.45 26.20
CA THR A 186 10.11 -3.18 26.48
C THR A 186 11.23 -3.38 27.51
N ALA A 187 12.16 -2.43 27.58
CA ALA A 187 13.18 -2.35 28.62
C ALA A 187 12.95 -1.13 29.52
N ASP A 188 12.87 -1.35 30.83
CA ASP A 188 12.83 -0.27 31.82
C ASP A 188 14.23 0.36 31.99
N MET A 189 14.39 1.57 31.46
CA MET A 189 15.66 2.30 31.46
C MET A 189 16.02 2.87 32.84
N ASN A 190 15.11 2.82 33.80
CA ASN A 190 15.36 3.17 35.19
C ASN A 190 15.91 1.99 36.01
N ALA A 191 15.88 0.76 35.48
CA ALA A 191 16.41 -0.42 36.15
C ALA A 191 17.95 -0.38 36.27
N GLU A 192 18.52 -1.08 37.26
CA GLU A 192 19.98 -1.18 37.42
C GLU A 192 20.66 -1.91 36.24
N SER A 193 19.91 -2.75 35.53
CA SER A 193 20.36 -3.48 34.35
C SER A 193 19.18 -3.62 33.39
N PRO A 194 18.92 -2.60 32.55
CA PRO A 194 17.83 -2.63 31.58
C PRO A 194 17.98 -3.83 30.64
N ALA A 195 16.89 -4.55 30.44
CA ALA A 195 16.79 -5.68 29.52
C ALA A 195 15.37 -5.71 28.96
N PHE A 196 15.23 -6.13 27.71
CA PHE A 196 13.92 -6.31 27.09
C PHE A 196 13.20 -7.52 27.68
N GLU A 197 11.98 -7.28 28.16
CA GLU A 197 11.09 -8.29 28.74
C GLU A 197 9.63 -7.94 28.38
N ASP A 198 8.76 -8.94 28.46
CA ASP A 198 7.33 -8.76 28.24
C ASP A 198 6.68 -8.34 29.57
N VAL A 199 6.22 -7.09 29.64
CA VAL A 199 5.68 -6.47 30.86
C VAL A 199 4.22 -6.11 30.62
N ALA A 200 3.32 -6.52 31.51
CA ALA A 200 1.93 -6.08 31.45
C ALA A 200 1.84 -4.54 31.50
N GLY A 201 0.99 -3.93 30.67
CA GLY A 201 0.72 -2.49 30.69
C GLY A 201 0.37 -2.01 32.10
N SER A 202 -0.41 -2.82 32.83
CA SER A 202 -0.77 -2.57 34.23
C SER A 202 0.39 -2.62 35.23
N ALA A 203 1.55 -3.17 34.84
CA ALA A 203 2.76 -3.22 35.65
C ALA A 203 3.76 -2.10 35.31
N LEU A 204 3.53 -1.31 34.25
CA LEU A 204 4.38 -0.16 33.93
C LEU A 204 4.25 0.93 35.01
N VAL A 205 5.39 1.53 35.35
CA VAL A 205 5.47 2.61 36.34
C VAL A 205 5.28 3.94 35.62
N CYS A 206 4.07 4.45 35.68
CA CYS A 206 3.67 5.65 34.95
C CYS A 206 3.27 6.78 35.90
N ASP A 207 3.82 7.98 35.66
CA ASP A 207 3.46 9.22 36.38
C ASP A 207 4.13 10.41 35.69
N LEU A 208 3.44 11.57 35.64
CA LEU A 208 3.96 12.79 35.04
C LEU A 208 5.32 13.25 35.61
N SER A 209 5.61 12.97 36.88
CA SER A 209 6.82 13.45 37.56
C SER A 209 7.82 12.34 37.92
N SER A 210 7.35 11.10 38.02
CA SER A 210 8.10 9.96 38.54
C SER A 210 7.97 8.69 37.72
N GLY A 211 7.28 8.74 36.57
CA GLY A 211 7.19 7.64 35.63
C GLY A 211 8.56 7.20 35.14
N HIS A 212 8.66 5.93 34.80
CA HIS A 212 9.87 5.34 34.24
C HIS A 212 9.96 5.63 32.74
N VAL A 213 11.16 5.47 32.19
CA VAL A 213 11.44 5.57 30.76
C VAL A 213 11.58 4.16 30.20
N TYR A 214 10.88 3.89 29.11
CA TYR A 214 10.78 2.58 28.50
C TYR A 214 11.31 2.64 27.07
N ALA A 215 12.21 1.72 26.73
CA ALA A 215 12.81 1.64 25.39
C ALA A 215 12.10 0.64 24.49
N SER A 216 12.17 0.88 23.18
CA SER A 216 11.66 0.00 22.13
C SER A 216 12.76 -0.90 21.55
N ASP A 217 12.36 -2.11 21.15
CA ASP A 217 13.16 -3.13 20.43
C ASP A 217 12.58 -3.35 19.01
N LEU A 218 11.81 -2.38 18.50
CA LEU A 218 11.08 -2.52 17.24
C LEU A 218 12.02 -2.27 16.05
N PRO A 219 12.35 -3.29 15.24
CA PRO A 219 13.09 -3.07 14.01
C PRO A 219 12.24 -2.27 13.02
N VAL A 220 12.87 -1.37 12.27
CA VAL A 220 12.21 -0.52 11.26
C VAL A 220 12.98 -0.59 9.94
N GLY A 221 12.33 -0.24 8.83
CA GLY A 221 12.99 -0.08 7.53
C GLY A 221 14.15 0.90 7.62
N ARG A 222 15.31 0.53 7.07
CA ARG A 222 16.54 1.34 7.09
C ARG A 222 17.28 1.31 5.75
N TRP A 223 16.71 0.68 4.74
CA TRP A 223 17.35 0.46 3.45
C TRP A 223 16.33 0.02 2.39
N HIS A 224 16.53 0.50 1.16
CA HIS A 224 15.78 0.05 -0.01
C HIS A 224 16.71 -0.39 -1.15
N PRO A 225 16.24 -1.29 -2.02
CA PRO A 225 16.92 -1.66 -3.26
C PRO A 225 17.15 -0.47 -4.20
N ASP A 226 18.22 -0.54 -5.00
CA ASP A 226 18.50 0.40 -6.09
C ASP A 226 17.31 0.51 -7.05
N GLY A 227 17.04 1.74 -7.50
CA GLY A 227 15.90 2.09 -8.33
C GLY A 227 14.67 2.56 -7.56
N THR A 228 14.63 2.36 -6.23
CA THR A 228 13.53 2.83 -5.39
C THR A 228 13.49 4.36 -5.34
N LEU A 229 12.32 4.94 -5.54
CA LEU A 229 12.06 6.36 -5.30
C LEU A 229 11.59 6.53 -3.87
N VAL A 230 12.24 7.40 -3.10
CA VAL A 230 11.92 7.62 -1.68
C VAL A 230 11.72 9.09 -1.37
N LYS A 231 10.89 9.37 -0.37
CA LYS A 231 10.74 10.70 0.24
C LYS A 231 10.47 10.61 1.73
N VAL A 232 10.88 11.63 2.46
CA VAL A 232 10.43 11.85 3.85
C VAL A 232 9.10 12.60 3.82
N PRO A 233 8.12 12.29 4.69
CA PRO A 233 6.78 12.89 4.64
C PRO A 233 6.76 14.43 4.60
N ASN A 234 7.60 15.08 5.42
CA ASN A 234 7.65 16.53 5.57
C ASN A 234 8.69 17.24 4.67
N ASP A 235 9.37 16.51 3.79
CA ASP A 235 10.30 17.07 2.81
C ASP A 235 9.69 16.94 1.40
N PRO A 236 9.51 18.05 0.65
CA PRO A 236 9.03 17.96 -0.74
C PRO A 236 10.03 17.28 -1.68
N LYS A 237 11.28 17.05 -1.25
CA LYS A 237 12.30 16.41 -2.07
C LYS A 237 12.02 14.92 -2.26
N VAL A 238 12.27 14.46 -3.48
CA VAL A 238 12.27 13.05 -3.84
C VAL A 238 13.70 12.63 -4.17
N TYR A 239 14.05 11.42 -3.78
CA TYR A 239 15.37 10.85 -3.98
C TYR A 239 15.25 9.53 -4.74
N LEU A 240 16.18 9.29 -5.66
CA LEU A 240 16.44 7.97 -6.23
C LEU A 240 17.46 7.25 -5.35
N VAL A 241 17.15 6.05 -4.90
CA VAL A 241 18.11 5.17 -4.22
C VAL A 241 18.98 4.48 -5.28
N GLU A 242 20.28 4.68 -5.20
CA GLU A 242 21.23 4.07 -6.14
C GLU A 242 22.61 3.85 -5.49
N SER A 243 23.11 2.62 -5.58
CA SER A 243 24.34 2.15 -4.94
C SER A 243 24.41 2.51 -3.45
N GLY A 244 23.28 2.34 -2.75
CA GLY A 244 23.13 2.67 -1.33
C GLY A 244 23.16 4.17 -1.00
N ASN A 245 23.03 5.05 -2.00
CA ASN A 245 22.95 6.49 -1.80
C ASN A 245 21.58 7.03 -2.22
N ALA A 246 21.05 7.99 -1.47
CA ALA A 246 19.94 8.83 -1.87
C ALA A 246 20.44 9.97 -2.78
N ARG A 247 20.01 9.96 -4.04
CA ARG A 247 20.31 11.00 -5.04
C ARG A 247 19.11 11.93 -5.17
N HIS A 248 19.26 13.18 -4.73
CA HIS A 248 18.20 14.18 -4.83
C HIS A 248 17.83 14.48 -6.29
N ILE A 249 16.54 14.53 -6.60
CA ILE A 249 16.02 14.94 -7.90
C ILE A 249 15.71 16.44 -7.83
N ASP A 250 16.42 17.26 -8.58
CA ASP A 250 16.47 18.73 -8.40
C ASP A 250 15.08 19.39 -8.53
N ASP A 251 14.28 18.95 -9.50
CA ASP A 251 12.92 19.45 -9.70
C ASP A 251 12.00 18.46 -10.44
N GLU A 252 10.70 18.76 -10.39
CA GLU A 252 9.62 17.95 -10.95
C GLU A 252 9.75 17.72 -12.47
N SER A 253 10.28 18.68 -13.25
CA SER A 253 10.49 18.47 -14.69
C SER A 253 11.57 17.43 -14.97
N VAL A 254 12.57 17.31 -14.10
CA VAL A 254 13.56 16.23 -14.17
C VAL A 254 12.88 14.90 -13.86
N PHE A 255 12.05 14.84 -12.81
CA PHE A 255 11.29 13.64 -12.45
C PHE A 255 10.49 13.09 -13.64
N TRP A 256 9.66 13.94 -14.26
CA TRP A 256 8.86 13.55 -15.42
C TRP A 256 9.68 13.19 -16.66
N SER A 257 10.89 13.75 -16.83
CA SER A 257 11.75 13.42 -17.97
C SER A 257 12.28 11.98 -17.97
N TYR A 258 12.15 11.29 -16.85
CA TYR A 258 12.53 9.89 -16.66
C TYR A 258 11.34 8.93 -16.69
N ASP A 259 10.13 9.40 -16.98
CA ASP A 259 8.90 8.62 -16.97
C ASP A 259 8.68 7.93 -15.60
N TRP A 260 8.92 8.68 -14.52
CA TRP A 260 8.65 8.26 -13.14
C TRP A 260 7.23 8.65 -12.75
N ASN A 261 6.56 7.83 -11.92
CA ASN A 261 5.26 8.14 -11.34
C ASN A 261 5.41 8.51 -9.84
N PHE A 262 4.69 9.52 -9.38
CA PHE A 262 4.67 9.90 -7.95
C PHE A 262 4.04 8.80 -7.06
N ASP A 263 3.17 7.97 -7.63
CA ASP A 263 2.59 6.82 -6.91
C ASP A 263 3.66 5.78 -6.54
N ASP A 264 4.76 5.72 -7.30
CA ASP A 264 5.90 4.83 -7.05
C ASP A 264 6.79 5.32 -5.90
N VAL A 265 6.58 6.55 -5.39
CA VAL A 265 7.46 7.15 -4.38
C VAL A 265 7.14 6.59 -2.99
N VAL A 266 8.04 5.79 -2.45
CA VAL A 266 7.96 5.23 -1.09
C VAL A 266 8.15 6.34 -0.05
N ARG A 267 7.28 6.39 0.94
CA ARG A 267 7.47 7.24 2.12
C ARG A 267 8.38 6.51 3.10
N VAL A 268 9.46 7.16 3.49
CA VAL A 268 10.49 6.63 4.40
C VAL A 268 10.67 7.56 5.58
N SER A 269 11.21 7.03 6.67
CA SER A 269 11.55 7.85 7.84
C SER A 269 12.77 8.74 7.61
N ASP A 270 12.91 9.78 8.42
CA ASP A 270 14.14 10.58 8.54
C ASP A 270 15.34 9.69 8.91
N GLU A 271 15.13 8.71 9.80
CA GLU A 271 16.15 7.75 10.22
C GLU A 271 16.60 6.86 9.05
N GLU A 272 15.66 6.38 8.25
CA GLU A 272 15.91 5.57 7.07
C GLU A 272 16.65 6.35 5.97
N LEU A 273 16.22 7.57 5.67
CA LEU A 273 16.93 8.43 4.72
C LEU A 273 18.36 8.74 5.21
N ALA A 274 18.57 8.87 6.51
CA ALA A 274 19.88 9.09 7.10
C ALA A 274 20.79 7.83 7.07
N CYS A 275 20.23 6.62 7.04
CA CYS A 275 20.98 5.39 6.80
C CYS A 275 21.54 5.33 5.36
N LEU A 276 20.89 5.99 4.39
CA LEU A 276 21.36 6.08 3.02
C LEU A 276 22.51 7.10 2.89
N GLY A 277 23.49 6.78 2.04
CA GLY A 277 24.55 7.74 1.69
C GLY A 277 24.00 8.94 0.91
N THR A 278 24.75 10.04 0.80
CA THR A 278 24.36 11.17 -0.07
C THR A 278 25.00 11.02 -1.45
N GLY A 279 24.17 10.90 -2.49
CA GLY A 279 24.61 10.77 -3.88
C GLY A 279 24.69 12.09 -4.64
N GLU A 280 25.12 12.04 -5.90
CA GLU A 280 25.12 13.21 -6.80
C GLU A 280 23.69 13.56 -7.25
N GLU A 281 23.32 14.83 -7.10
CA GLU A 281 22.02 15.37 -7.49
C GLU A 281 21.72 15.17 -8.99
N ILE A 282 20.48 14.82 -9.29
CA ILE A 282 19.94 14.62 -10.64
C ILE A 282 19.30 15.94 -11.08
N ALA A 283 20.08 16.78 -11.77
CA ALA A 283 19.70 18.16 -12.11
C ALA A 283 19.58 18.42 -13.63
N ARG A 284 19.41 17.37 -14.44
CA ARG A 284 19.27 17.49 -15.90
C ARG A 284 18.20 16.54 -16.40
N GLU A 285 17.54 16.93 -17.46
CA GLU A 285 16.59 16.07 -18.16
C GLU A 285 17.30 14.83 -18.71
N GLY A 286 16.81 13.67 -18.28
CA GLY A 286 17.02 12.40 -18.97
C GLY A 286 16.01 12.24 -20.11
N SER A 287 16.11 11.16 -20.86
CA SER A 287 15.00 10.71 -21.68
C SER A 287 15.05 9.20 -21.84
N VAL A 288 13.90 8.56 -21.67
CA VAL A 288 13.68 7.17 -22.04
C VAL A 288 12.74 7.18 -23.25
N ASP A 289 13.11 6.46 -24.29
CA ASP A 289 12.32 6.33 -25.51
C ASP A 289 12.22 4.85 -25.87
N LEU A 290 11.08 4.47 -26.44
CA LEU A 290 10.79 3.10 -26.82
C LEU A 290 10.17 3.04 -28.21
N GLY A 291 10.48 1.99 -28.98
CA GLY A 291 9.95 1.84 -30.32
C GLY A 291 10.66 0.77 -31.15
N TYR A 292 10.19 0.57 -32.38
CA TYR A 292 10.69 -0.46 -33.28
C TYR A 292 11.74 0.08 -34.24
N GLY A 293 12.79 -0.69 -34.49
CA GLY A 293 13.69 -0.40 -35.61
C GLY A 293 13.08 -0.81 -36.95
N GLU A 294 13.61 -0.27 -38.04
CA GLU A 294 13.32 -0.78 -39.40
C GLU A 294 13.69 -2.27 -39.57
N ASP A 295 14.47 -2.82 -38.65
CA ASP A 295 14.82 -4.25 -38.56
C ASP A 295 13.73 -5.11 -37.91
N GLY A 296 12.64 -4.50 -37.41
CA GLY A 296 11.52 -5.17 -36.77
C GLY A 296 11.76 -5.58 -35.32
N HIS A 297 12.85 -5.11 -34.71
CA HIS A 297 13.13 -5.34 -33.29
C HIS A 297 12.70 -4.14 -32.45
N ALA A 298 12.17 -4.39 -31.25
CA ALA A 298 11.92 -3.36 -30.25
C ALA A 298 13.23 -2.91 -29.59
N TRP A 299 13.36 -1.61 -29.36
CA TRP A 299 14.56 -0.96 -28.82
C TRP A 299 14.20 0.03 -27.72
N LEU A 300 14.87 -0.11 -26.57
CA LEU A 300 14.92 0.89 -25.51
C LEU A 300 16.07 1.85 -25.80
N LEU A 301 15.80 3.15 -25.82
CA LEU A 301 16.77 4.23 -25.99
C LEU A 301 16.80 5.04 -24.70
N VAL A 302 17.94 5.08 -24.04
CA VAL A 302 18.12 5.86 -22.81
C VAL A 302 19.19 6.92 -23.06
N LYS A 303 18.86 8.15 -22.69
CA LYS A 303 19.80 9.26 -22.64
C LYS A 303 19.87 9.77 -21.20
N ASP A 304 21.05 9.66 -20.62
CA ASP A 304 21.30 10.03 -19.25
C ASP A 304 21.69 11.52 -19.14
N THR A 305 21.57 12.05 -17.93
CA THR A 305 21.95 13.40 -17.51
C THR A 305 23.40 13.76 -17.82
N ASP A 306 24.31 12.78 -17.82
CA ASP A 306 25.73 12.98 -18.14
C ASP A 306 25.98 13.16 -19.67
N GLY A 307 24.92 13.00 -20.48
CA GLY A 307 24.95 13.07 -21.93
C GLY A 307 25.32 11.74 -22.60
N SER A 308 25.50 10.67 -21.82
CA SER A 308 25.60 9.32 -22.36
C SER A 308 24.25 8.91 -22.95
N ALA A 309 24.30 8.24 -24.09
CA ALA A 309 23.13 7.78 -24.79
C ALA A 309 23.39 6.35 -25.28
N TRP A 310 22.50 5.44 -24.90
CA TRP A 310 22.64 4.03 -25.25
C TRP A 310 21.30 3.44 -25.68
N LYS A 311 21.39 2.39 -26.50
CA LYS A 311 20.24 1.59 -26.93
C LYS A 311 20.45 0.13 -26.59
N GLN A 312 19.37 -0.59 -26.31
CA GLN A 312 19.38 -2.02 -26.04
C GLN A 312 18.10 -2.65 -26.60
N ARG A 313 18.20 -3.89 -27.09
CA ARG A 313 17.01 -4.59 -27.62
C ARG A 313 16.15 -5.06 -26.46
N LEU A 314 14.83 -5.08 -26.63
CA LEU A 314 13.96 -5.74 -25.66
C LEU A 314 13.97 -7.27 -25.89
N PRO A 315 13.72 -8.07 -24.85
CA PRO A 315 13.51 -9.51 -24.99
C PRO A 315 12.26 -9.77 -25.82
N SER A 316 12.32 -10.69 -26.79
CA SER A 316 11.21 -10.87 -27.74
C SER A 316 9.95 -11.48 -27.13
N GLY A 317 10.06 -12.25 -26.04
CA GLY A 317 8.92 -12.84 -25.35
C GLY A 317 8.43 -12.06 -24.13
N ALA A 318 9.14 -11.01 -23.72
CA ALA A 318 8.80 -10.17 -22.56
C ALA A 318 8.89 -8.67 -22.90
N ALA A 319 8.64 -8.30 -24.16
CA ALA A 319 8.88 -6.95 -24.64
C ALA A 319 7.89 -5.95 -24.01
N ASP A 320 6.61 -6.32 -23.95
CA ASP A 320 5.56 -5.43 -23.44
C ASP A 320 5.70 -5.27 -21.91
N GLU A 321 6.01 -6.33 -21.19
CA GLU A 321 6.22 -6.29 -19.72
C GLU A 321 7.49 -5.51 -19.38
N VAL A 322 8.58 -5.69 -20.14
CA VAL A 322 9.76 -4.85 -19.95
C VAL A 322 9.43 -3.40 -20.31
N ALA A 323 8.67 -3.12 -21.37
CA ALA A 323 8.24 -1.76 -21.67
C ALA A 323 7.48 -1.10 -20.51
N GLU A 324 6.52 -1.83 -19.95
CA GLU A 324 5.69 -1.40 -18.83
C GLU A 324 6.52 -1.06 -17.60
N SER A 325 7.52 -1.90 -17.27
CA SER A 325 8.44 -1.61 -16.16
C SER A 325 9.25 -0.32 -16.33
N TRP A 326 9.40 0.17 -17.56
CA TRP A 326 10.07 1.43 -17.87
C TRP A 326 9.11 2.62 -17.95
N GLY A 327 7.83 2.46 -17.57
CA GLY A 327 6.81 3.52 -17.54
C GLY A 327 6.00 3.65 -18.83
N PHE A 328 6.11 2.70 -19.77
CA PHE A 328 5.36 2.72 -21.02
C PHE A 328 4.09 1.87 -20.91
N SER A 329 2.93 2.51 -20.85
CA SER A 329 1.64 1.81 -20.81
C SER A 329 1.22 1.29 -22.20
N GLY A 330 0.84 0.01 -22.28
CA GLY A 330 0.16 -0.60 -23.43
C GLY A 330 1.02 -1.52 -24.31
N ASP A 331 0.37 -2.28 -25.20
CA ASP A 331 1.02 -3.08 -26.25
C ASP A 331 1.93 -2.14 -27.07
N LEU A 332 3.20 -2.51 -27.21
CA LEU A 332 4.22 -1.74 -27.92
C LEU A 332 3.81 -1.32 -29.34
N GLY A 333 2.75 -1.93 -29.89
CA GLY A 333 2.09 -1.44 -31.08
C GLY A 333 3.04 -1.36 -32.28
N MET A 334 2.80 -0.43 -33.20
CA MET A 334 3.63 -0.23 -34.40
C MET A 334 4.21 1.19 -34.52
N ASP A 335 4.35 1.94 -33.42
CA ASP A 335 4.97 3.28 -33.45
C ASP A 335 5.52 3.67 -32.06
N PRO A 336 6.66 4.39 -31.98
CA PRO A 336 7.45 4.95 -33.07
C PRO A 336 8.34 3.92 -33.80
N ILE A 337 8.39 3.99 -35.14
CA ILE A 337 9.45 3.31 -35.93
C ILE A 337 10.71 4.19 -36.00
N PHE A 338 11.78 3.79 -35.32
CA PHE A 338 13.07 4.43 -35.35
C PHE A 338 13.84 4.15 -36.66
N SER A 339 14.24 5.23 -37.32
CA SER A 339 15.15 5.14 -38.46
C SER A 339 16.52 4.60 -38.03
N GLU A 340 17.22 3.93 -38.94
CA GLU A 340 18.59 3.44 -38.68
C GLU A 340 19.53 4.60 -38.27
N ALA A 341 19.33 5.79 -38.83
CA ALA A 341 20.07 6.99 -38.46
C ALA A 341 19.81 7.47 -37.01
N THR A 342 18.58 7.29 -36.52
CA THR A 342 18.23 7.57 -35.11
C THR A 342 18.93 6.58 -34.21
N LEU A 343 18.79 5.28 -34.50
CA LEU A 343 19.41 4.22 -33.70
C LEU A 343 20.95 4.30 -33.70
N ASP A 344 21.57 4.76 -34.78
CA ASP A 344 23.03 4.93 -34.88
C ASP A 344 23.58 6.09 -34.01
N ALA A 345 22.72 6.99 -33.54
CA ALA A 345 23.11 8.05 -32.60
C ALA A 345 23.37 7.50 -31.18
N TYR A 346 22.89 6.29 -30.87
CA TYR A 346 22.96 5.66 -29.55
C TYR A 346 23.96 4.50 -29.54
N ARG A 347 24.76 4.41 -28.47
CA ARG A 347 25.70 3.29 -28.28
C ARG A 347 24.91 2.01 -27.99
N THR A 348 25.13 0.95 -28.76
CA THR A 348 24.48 -0.34 -28.51
C THR A 348 25.07 -1.07 -27.30
N ARG A 349 24.23 -1.46 -26.33
CA ARG A 349 24.57 -2.41 -25.26
C ARG A 349 24.31 -3.85 -25.74
N SER A 350 25.09 -4.80 -25.24
CA SER A 350 24.93 -6.23 -25.54
C SER A 350 23.78 -6.84 -24.74
N GLY A 351 23.15 -7.87 -25.29
CA GLY A 351 22.03 -8.56 -24.62
C GLY A 351 20.71 -7.83 -24.82
N THR A 352 19.72 -8.24 -24.04
CA THR A 352 18.38 -7.65 -23.96
C THR A 352 18.29 -6.71 -22.76
N ALA A 353 17.40 -5.71 -22.80
CA ALA A 353 17.13 -4.83 -21.68
C ALA A 353 16.46 -5.63 -20.55
N PRO A 354 16.92 -5.51 -19.29
CA PRO A 354 16.20 -6.06 -18.15
C PRO A 354 14.96 -5.20 -17.84
N PHE A 355 14.14 -5.70 -16.92
CA PHE A 355 13.20 -4.85 -16.19
C PHE A 355 13.95 -3.67 -15.54
N ARG A 356 13.26 -2.55 -15.37
CA ARG A 356 13.86 -1.35 -14.77
C ARG A 356 14.17 -1.59 -13.29
N ASP A 357 15.27 -1.02 -12.80
CA ASP A 357 15.53 -1.02 -11.35
C ASP A 357 14.42 -0.27 -10.61
N GLY A 358 14.03 -0.78 -9.46
CA GLY A 358 12.88 -0.33 -8.67
C GLY A 358 11.56 -1.00 -9.06
N THR A 359 11.50 -1.76 -10.16
CA THR A 359 10.28 -2.48 -10.54
C THR A 359 10.00 -3.64 -9.58
N ILE A 360 8.74 -3.77 -9.18
CA ILE A 360 8.23 -4.89 -8.38
C ILE A 360 7.51 -5.85 -9.33
N LEU A 361 7.91 -7.12 -9.30
CA LEU A 361 7.41 -8.15 -10.23
C LEU A 361 6.79 -9.31 -9.46
N LYS A 362 5.77 -9.92 -10.06
CA LYS A 362 5.24 -11.23 -9.65
C LYS A 362 4.95 -12.05 -10.89
N GLU A 363 5.23 -13.35 -10.87
CA GLU A 363 4.78 -14.24 -11.96
C GLU A 363 3.38 -14.77 -11.65
N SER A 364 2.51 -14.84 -12.66
CA SER A 364 1.09 -15.19 -12.50
C SER A 364 0.83 -16.49 -11.73
N GLY A 365 1.67 -17.51 -11.95
CA GLY A 365 1.59 -18.82 -11.31
C GLY A 365 2.51 -19.00 -10.11
N ARG A 366 3.10 -17.92 -9.58
CA ARG A 366 3.99 -17.95 -8.40
C ARG A 366 3.59 -16.95 -7.33
N SER A 367 3.88 -17.30 -6.09
CA SER A 367 3.70 -16.42 -4.92
C SER A 367 4.88 -15.48 -4.70
N ASP A 368 6.06 -15.80 -5.25
CA ASP A 368 7.26 -14.98 -5.10
C ASP A 368 7.06 -13.58 -5.70
N VAL A 369 7.35 -12.55 -4.90
CA VAL A 369 7.49 -11.16 -5.35
C VAL A 369 8.98 -10.85 -5.48
N TYR A 370 9.35 -10.16 -6.56
CA TYR A 370 10.72 -9.74 -6.82
C TYR A 370 10.81 -8.23 -6.83
N VAL A 371 11.89 -7.67 -6.27
CA VAL A 371 12.28 -6.28 -6.51
C VAL A 371 13.49 -6.28 -7.43
N VAL A 372 13.40 -5.57 -8.55
CA VAL A 372 14.51 -5.44 -9.50
C VAL A 372 15.48 -4.39 -8.98
N SER A 373 16.75 -4.76 -8.87
CA SER A 373 17.79 -3.89 -8.32
C SER A 373 19.15 -4.24 -8.88
N ASP A 374 19.88 -3.23 -9.36
CA ASP A 374 21.17 -3.38 -10.07
C ASP A 374 21.12 -4.45 -11.18
N GLY A 375 19.98 -4.51 -11.91
CA GLY A 375 19.73 -5.48 -12.96
C GLY A 375 19.59 -6.93 -12.50
N VAL A 376 19.28 -7.16 -11.22
CA VAL A 376 18.97 -8.46 -10.61
C VAL A 376 17.53 -8.46 -10.09
N ALA A 377 16.77 -9.52 -10.37
CA ALA A 377 15.48 -9.74 -9.74
C ALA A 377 15.70 -10.39 -8.37
N LEU A 378 15.54 -9.62 -7.30
CA LEU A 378 15.73 -10.06 -5.91
C LEU A 378 14.40 -10.57 -5.35
N PRO A 379 14.21 -11.88 -5.11
CA PRO A 379 13.03 -12.36 -4.42
C PRO A 379 12.96 -11.81 -3.00
N VAL A 380 11.76 -11.39 -2.60
CA VAL A 380 11.42 -11.01 -1.23
C VAL A 380 11.00 -12.27 -0.48
N LYS A 381 11.62 -12.51 0.67
CA LYS A 381 11.47 -13.74 1.44
C LYS A 381 10.06 -13.99 1.95
N ASP A 382 9.41 -12.92 2.40
CA ASP A 382 8.10 -12.96 3.04
C ASP A 382 7.39 -11.61 2.89
N TRP A 383 6.06 -11.63 3.08
CA TRP A 383 5.20 -10.46 2.93
C TRP A 383 5.50 -9.36 3.95
N ASP A 384 5.89 -9.75 5.18
CA ASP A 384 6.33 -8.79 6.21
C ASP A 384 7.54 -7.98 5.74
N THR A 385 8.55 -8.62 5.14
CA THR A 385 9.70 -7.91 4.58
C THR A 385 9.27 -6.94 3.47
N TYR A 386 8.28 -7.33 2.64
CA TYR A 386 7.75 -6.48 1.59
C TYR A 386 7.10 -5.21 2.14
N LEU A 387 6.19 -5.35 3.10
CA LEU A 387 5.49 -4.23 3.75
C LEU A 387 6.46 -3.33 4.54
N LEU A 388 7.49 -3.91 5.18
CA LEU A 388 8.47 -3.15 5.96
C LEU A 388 9.29 -2.18 5.09
N MET A 389 9.51 -2.53 3.82
CA MET A 389 10.11 -1.66 2.81
C MET A 389 9.15 -0.57 2.32
N GLY A 390 7.98 -0.37 2.95
CA GLY A 390 7.06 0.72 2.62
C GLY A 390 6.45 0.63 1.22
N TYR A 391 6.52 -0.53 0.57
CA TYR A 391 5.78 -0.81 -0.65
C TYR A 391 4.34 -1.16 -0.26
N GLY A 392 3.37 -0.34 -0.67
CA GLY A 392 1.95 -0.64 -0.50
C GLY A 392 1.44 -1.66 -1.54
N GLU A 393 0.12 -1.78 -1.68
CA GLU A 393 -0.58 -2.46 -2.79
C GLU A 393 -0.42 -1.69 -4.12
N ARG A 394 0.82 -1.29 -4.43
CA ARG A 394 1.21 -0.73 -5.72
C ARG A 394 0.96 -1.75 -6.83
N ASP A 395 1.02 -1.27 -8.06
CA ASP A 395 0.99 -2.08 -9.28
C ASP A 395 2.21 -3.03 -9.32
N ILE A 396 2.14 -4.14 -8.58
CA ILE A 396 3.01 -5.29 -8.76
C ILE A 396 2.80 -5.73 -10.20
N LEU A 397 3.82 -5.54 -11.03
CA LEU A 397 3.75 -5.91 -12.42
C LEU A 397 3.69 -7.44 -12.49
N THR A 398 2.48 -7.94 -12.75
CA THR A 398 2.21 -9.37 -12.86
C THR A 398 2.54 -9.81 -14.27
N VAL A 399 3.56 -10.64 -14.41
CA VAL A 399 4.06 -11.14 -15.69
C VAL A 399 3.74 -12.62 -15.87
N GLY A 400 3.72 -13.08 -17.12
CA GLY A 400 3.57 -14.50 -17.42
C GLY A 400 4.68 -15.38 -16.82
N ASP A 401 4.35 -16.63 -16.56
CA ASP A 401 5.28 -17.58 -15.94
C ASP A 401 6.57 -17.76 -16.76
N GLY A 402 7.72 -17.66 -16.09
CA GLY A 402 9.05 -17.77 -16.68
C GLY A 402 9.55 -16.50 -17.39
N LEU A 403 8.74 -15.45 -17.51
CA LEU A 403 9.16 -14.20 -18.15
C LEU A 403 10.22 -13.45 -17.34
N VAL A 404 10.22 -13.57 -16.01
CA VAL A 404 11.28 -12.98 -15.18
C VAL A 404 12.64 -13.57 -15.56
N ALA A 405 12.71 -14.90 -15.67
CA ALA A 405 13.93 -15.59 -16.09
C ALA A 405 14.29 -15.32 -17.57
N GLU A 406 13.30 -15.17 -18.46
CA GLU A 406 13.55 -14.80 -19.85
C GLU A 406 14.17 -13.41 -19.99
N ALA A 407 13.64 -12.41 -19.28
CA ALA A 407 14.09 -11.03 -19.34
C ALA A 407 15.42 -10.81 -18.60
N MET A 408 15.59 -11.44 -17.43
CA MET A 408 16.73 -11.23 -16.53
C MET A 408 17.89 -12.21 -16.77
N GLY A 409 17.64 -13.35 -17.43
CA GLY A 409 18.65 -14.38 -17.67
C GLY A 409 19.14 -15.02 -16.37
N ASP A 410 20.47 -15.03 -16.15
CA ASP A 410 21.09 -15.59 -14.95
C ASP A 410 20.98 -14.66 -13.72
N ASN A 411 20.39 -13.47 -13.87
CA ASN A 411 20.28 -12.45 -12.82
C ASN A 411 18.95 -12.55 -12.04
N VAL A 412 18.59 -13.76 -11.59
CA VAL A 412 17.41 -14.00 -10.74
C VAL A 412 17.87 -14.65 -9.45
N GLY A 413 17.51 -14.06 -8.31
CA GLY A 413 17.83 -14.58 -6.98
C GLY A 413 16.98 -15.78 -6.57
N SER A 414 17.32 -16.37 -5.42
CA SER A 414 16.55 -17.45 -4.80
C SER A 414 16.74 -17.45 -3.28
N CYS A 415 15.65 -17.16 -2.57
CA CYS A 415 15.61 -17.25 -1.10
C CYS A 415 15.85 -18.67 -0.60
N MET A 416 15.35 -19.69 -1.30
CA MET A 416 15.61 -21.09 -0.96
C MET A 416 17.11 -21.46 -1.05
N ALA A 417 17.83 -20.87 -2.01
CA ALA A 417 19.26 -21.09 -2.17
C ALA A 417 20.13 -20.15 -1.32
N GLY A 418 19.53 -19.17 -0.63
CA GLY A 418 20.25 -18.11 0.09
C GLY A 418 21.05 -17.19 -0.84
N ILE A 419 20.61 -17.02 -2.08
CA ILE A 419 21.29 -16.21 -3.09
C ILE A 419 20.41 -15.00 -3.39
N TRP A 420 20.94 -13.80 -3.17
CA TRP A 420 20.29 -12.54 -3.54
C TRP A 420 18.83 -12.43 -3.07
N CYS A 421 18.59 -12.76 -1.79
CA CYS A 421 17.27 -12.76 -1.17
C CYS A 421 17.11 -11.54 -0.25
N LEU A 422 15.98 -10.86 -0.36
CA LEU A 422 15.60 -9.77 0.53
C LEU A 422 14.86 -10.35 1.73
N ASP A 423 15.41 -10.15 2.93
CA ASP A 423 14.76 -10.51 4.19
C ASP A 423 14.81 -9.35 5.19
N ALA A 424 14.14 -9.53 6.32
CA ALA A 424 14.08 -8.53 7.38
C ALA A 424 15.46 -8.00 7.81
N GLU A 425 16.51 -8.86 7.88
CA GLU A 425 17.86 -8.42 8.26
C GLU A 425 18.49 -7.53 7.17
N ALA A 426 18.27 -7.89 5.91
CA ALA A 426 18.74 -7.10 4.77
C ALA A 426 18.13 -5.69 4.74
N VAL A 427 16.86 -5.52 5.13
CA VAL A 427 16.16 -4.21 5.04
C VAL A 427 16.21 -3.39 6.33
N THR A 428 16.45 -4.01 7.48
CA THR A 428 16.54 -3.32 8.80
C THR A 428 17.97 -2.92 9.18
N SER A 429 18.97 -3.30 8.39
CA SER A 429 20.35 -2.87 8.58
C SER A 429 20.67 -1.65 7.71
N CYS A 430 21.23 -0.57 8.31
CA CYS A 430 21.63 0.59 7.51
C CYS A 430 22.62 0.17 6.42
N GLY A 431 22.31 0.52 5.18
CA GLY A 431 23.14 0.20 4.02
C GLY A 431 22.95 -1.22 3.45
N GLY A 432 22.01 -2.01 4.00
CA GLY A 432 21.47 -3.26 3.46
C GLY A 432 22.49 -4.21 2.84
N GLY A 433 22.98 -5.15 3.66
CA GLY A 433 24.08 -6.06 3.35
C GLY A 433 23.80 -7.17 2.34
N LEU A 434 23.23 -6.87 1.18
CA LEU A 434 23.31 -7.76 0.03
C LEU A 434 24.60 -7.45 -0.74
N GLU A 435 25.64 -8.28 -0.56
CA GLU A 435 26.79 -8.26 -1.46
C GLU A 435 26.35 -8.78 -2.84
N ILE A 436 25.81 -7.90 -3.68
CA ILE A 436 25.51 -8.15 -5.09
C ILE A 436 26.84 -8.05 -5.86
N GLY A 437 27.79 -8.93 -5.53
CA GLY A 437 29.19 -8.83 -5.94
C GLY A 437 29.73 -10.12 -6.53
N SER A 438 29.63 -10.26 -7.86
CA SER A 438 30.29 -11.26 -8.73
C SER A 438 30.38 -12.69 -8.20
N GLY A 439 29.52 -13.59 -8.69
CA GLY A 439 29.52 -15.02 -8.40
C GLY A 439 30.91 -15.70 -8.46
N GLU A 440 31.63 -15.66 -7.35
CA GLU A 440 32.75 -16.53 -7.07
C GLU A 440 32.26 -17.47 -5.96
N MET A 441 31.91 -18.69 -6.37
CA MET A 441 31.51 -19.76 -5.44
C MET A 441 32.60 -19.93 -4.38
N GLY A 442 32.35 -19.39 -3.19
CA GLY A 442 33.16 -19.57 -2.01
C GLY A 442 33.08 -21.02 -1.55
N GLY A 443 33.93 -21.88 -2.11
CA GLY A 443 34.28 -23.14 -1.48
C GLY A 443 35.08 -22.86 -0.23
N GLU A 444 34.42 -22.83 0.93
CA GLU A 444 35.10 -22.86 2.22
C GLU A 444 35.67 -24.27 2.42
N GLU A 445 37.00 -24.36 2.42
CA GLU A 445 37.74 -25.59 2.65
C GLU A 445 37.44 -26.14 4.05
N VAL A 446 36.97 -27.39 4.09
CA VAL A 446 36.79 -28.15 5.33
C VAL A 446 38.14 -28.27 6.03
N GLY A 447 38.24 -27.56 7.16
CA GLY A 447 39.33 -27.68 8.12
C GLY A 447 39.49 -29.13 8.57
N ASP A 448 40.71 -29.61 8.38
CA ASP A 448 41.30 -30.82 8.94
C ASP A 448 41.19 -30.80 10.47
N ASP A 449 40.19 -31.49 11.01
CA ASP A 449 40.21 -31.98 12.38
C ASP A 449 40.20 -33.51 12.40
N THR A 450 41.37 -34.01 12.76
CA THR A 450 41.70 -35.40 13.02
C THR A 450 40.84 -35.98 14.15
N ASP A 451 40.06 -37.03 13.85
CA ASP A 451 39.84 -38.11 14.82
C ASP A 451 40.08 -39.49 14.17
N THR A 452 41.15 -40.12 14.61
CA THR A 452 41.52 -41.50 14.32
C THR A 452 40.89 -42.40 15.37
N GLY A 453 39.95 -43.25 14.97
CA GLY A 453 39.28 -44.17 15.90
C GLY A 453 38.52 -45.33 15.24
N ASP A 454 39.26 -46.20 14.58
CA ASP A 454 39.03 -47.63 14.28
C ASP A 454 37.70 -48.30 14.71
N GLY A 455 37.04 -49.00 13.77
CA GLY A 455 36.07 -50.03 14.12
C GLY A 455 35.26 -50.60 12.96
N GLU A 456 35.83 -51.53 12.19
CA GLU A 456 35.04 -52.41 11.31
C GLU A 456 34.11 -53.31 12.14
N ASN A 457 32.81 -53.36 11.82
CA ASN A 457 32.08 -54.63 11.83
C ASN A 457 30.80 -54.59 10.97
N THR A 458 30.75 -55.56 10.08
CA THR A 458 29.63 -56.04 9.27
C THR A 458 28.48 -56.59 10.13
N GLY A 459 27.24 -56.39 9.69
CA GLY A 459 26.08 -57.13 10.21
C GLY A 459 24.76 -56.60 9.68
N ASP A 460 24.27 -57.22 8.60
CA ASP A 460 22.84 -57.30 8.30
C ASP A 460 22.08 -57.83 9.54
N GLU A 461 20.92 -57.27 9.88
CA GLU A 461 19.62 -57.96 9.99
C GLU A 461 18.48 -56.92 10.00
N GLU A 462 17.37 -57.31 9.36
CA GLU A 462 16.13 -56.59 9.04
C GLU A 462 15.29 -56.14 10.26
N ASP A 463 14.17 -55.46 9.93
CA ASP A 463 13.00 -55.04 10.74
C ASP A 463 13.11 -53.58 11.25
N THR A 464 12.29 -52.58 10.86
CA THR A 464 10.91 -52.52 10.33
C THR A 464 10.71 -51.19 9.60
N ALA A 465 9.88 -51.17 8.54
CA ALA A 465 9.46 -49.97 7.82
C ALA A 465 8.82 -48.90 8.74
N SER A 466 9.28 -47.66 8.61
CA SER A 466 8.58 -46.43 9.02
C SER A 466 7.81 -45.92 7.80
N PRO A 467 6.59 -45.39 7.92
CA PRO A 467 5.83 -44.94 6.76
C PRO A 467 6.56 -43.75 6.12
N GLU A 468 6.42 -43.64 4.82
CA GLU A 468 6.79 -42.46 4.05
C GLU A 468 6.05 -41.28 4.71
N GLU A 469 6.78 -40.24 5.14
CA GLU A 469 6.17 -38.95 5.43
C GLU A 469 5.58 -38.49 4.10
N GLU A 470 4.29 -38.76 3.90
CA GLU A 470 3.59 -38.25 2.74
C GLU A 470 3.50 -36.73 2.93
N SER A 471 4.03 -36.02 1.93
CA SER A 471 4.02 -34.57 1.84
C SER A 471 2.58 -34.07 1.92
N ASP A 472 2.38 -32.97 2.63
CA ASP A 472 1.13 -32.24 2.83
C ASP A 472 1.55 -30.77 2.74
N VAL A 473 1.50 -30.23 1.52
CA VAL A 473 2.15 -28.96 1.16
C VAL A 473 1.36 -27.76 1.64
N ASP A 474 0.04 -27.85 1.67
CA ASP A 474 -0.86 -26.77 2.08
C ASP A 474 -1.21 -26.86 3.58
N GLY A 475 -1.10 -28.05 4.20
CA GLY A 475 -1.20 -28.24 5.64
C GLY A 475 -2.63 -28.49 6.11
N ASP A 476 -3.52 -28.89 5.22
CA ASP A 476 -4.94 -29.09 5.50
C ASP A 476 -5.25 -30.43 6.21
N GLY A 477 -4.25 -31.31 6.28
CA GLY A 477 -4.31 -32.62 6.93
C GLY A 477 -4.59 -33.80 5.98
N ILE A 478 -4.63 -33.57 4.66
CA ILE A 478 -4.74 -34.55 3.59
C ILE A 478 -3.39 -34.62 2.85
N PRO A 479 -2.76 -35.80 2.72
CA PRO A 479 -1.49 -35.87 1.99
C PRO A 479 -1.63 -35.62 0.49
N ASP A 480 -0.67 -34.92 -0.13
CA ASP A 480 -0.63 -34.49 -1.54
C ASP A 480 -0.98 -35.61 -2.54
N ALA A 481 -0.64 -36.86 -2.20
CA ALA A 481 -0.86 -38.02 -3.06
C ALA A 481 -2.34 -38.41 -3.22
N VAL A 482 -3.19 -37.97 -2.30
CA VAL A 482 -4.63 -38.25 -2.25
C VAL A 482 -5.48 -36.98 -2.14
N ASP A 483 -4.83 -35.82 -2.11
CA ASP A 483 -5.44 -34.51 -2.06
C ASP A 483 -5.91 -34.06 -3.46
N ASN A 484 -7.18 -33.64 -3.58
CA ASN A 484 -7.73 -33.06 -4.81
C ASN A 484 -7.43 -31.57 -4.98
N CYS A 485 -6.87 -30.90 -3.98
CA CYS A 485 -6.23 -29.59 -4.07
C CYS A 485 -4.89 -29.51 -3.30
N PRO A 486 -3.81 -30.17 -3.77
CA PRO A 486 -2.52 -30.28 -3.04
C PRO A 486 -1.78 -28.98 -2.68
N LEU A 487 -2.34 -27.82 -2.98
CA LEU A 487 -1.77 -26.48 -2.79
C LEU A 487 -2.79 -25.48 -2.18
N HIS A 488 -4.01 -25.92 -1.86
CA HIS A 488 -5.10 -25.08 -1.38
C HIS A 488 -5.91 -25.81 -0.32
N ASP A 489 -5.75 -25.40 0.94
CA ASP A 489 -6.35 -26.11 2.06
C ASP A 489 -7.84 -26.42 1.85
N ASN A 490 -8.17 -27.70 1.69
CA ASN A 490 -9.53 -28.17 1.49
C ASN A 490 -9.76 -29.52 2.18
N ALA A 491 -9.64 -29.51 3.51
CA ALA A 491 -9.70 -30.72 4.34
C ALA A 491 -11.00 -31.54 4.20
N ASP A 492 -12.06 -30.98 3.60
CA ASP A 492 -13.31 -31.65 3.27
C ASP A 492 -13.32 -32.36 1.90
N GLN A 493 -12.31 -32.12 1.06
CA GLN A 493 -12.05 -32.74 -0.24
C GLN A 493 -13.28 -32.67 -1.15
N SER A 494 -13.98 -31.53 -1.12
CA SER A 494 -15.16 -31.29 -1.96
C SER A 494 -14.75 -31.21 -3.43
N ASP A 495 -15.52 -31.87 -4.29
CA ASP A 495 -15.31 -32.05 -5.74
C ASP A 495 -16.69 -32.38 -6.34
N ILE A 496 -17.44 -31.33 -6.63
CA ILE A 496 -18.87 -31.38 -6.96
C ILE A 496 -19.10 -31.98 -8.35
N ASP A 497 -18.27 -31.61 -9.31
CA ASP A 497 -18.35 -32.09 -10.68
C ASP A 497 -17.66 -33.46 -10.88
N SER A 498 -16.89 -33.90 -9.87
CA SER A 498 -16.16 -35.17 -9.80
C SER A 498 -15.08 -35.33 -10.88
N ASP A 499 -14.43 -34.23 -11.27
CA ASP A 499 -13.35 -34.25 -12.25
C ASP A 499 -11.98 -34.62 -11.64
N GLY A 500 -11.88 -34.58 -10.30
CA GLY A 500 -10.69 -34.91 -9.52
C GLY A 500 -9.87 -33.70 -9.06
N THR A 501 -10.30 -32.49 -9.40
CA THR A 501 -9.88 -31.19 -8.86
C THR A 501 -10.87 -30.81 -7.76
N GLY A 502 -10.41 -30.30 -6.62
CA GLY A 502 -11.33 -29.89 -5.55
C GLY A 502 -11.93 -28.51 -5.79
N ASP A 503 -13.14 -28.28 -5.28
CA ASP A 503 -13.87 -27.00 -5.49
C ASP A 503 -13.05 -25.77 -5.06
N SER A 504 -12.16 -25.92 -4.07
CA SER A 504 -11.25 -24.85 -3.58
C SER A 504 -10.19 -24.42 -4.60
N CYS A 505 -9.82 -25.30 -5.53
CA CYS A 505 -8.79 -25.08 -6.54
C CYS A 505 -9.31 -25.25 -7.98
N ASP A 506 -10.62 -25.42 -8.14
CA ASP A 506 -11.29 -25.46 -9.44
C ASP A 506 -11.77 -24.06 -9.86
N ALA A 507 -11.64 -23.74 -11.15
CA ALA A 507 -12.14 -22.50 -11.74
C ALA A 507 -13.62 -22.59 -12.18
N ASP A 508 -14.17 -23.79 -12.25
CA ASP A 508 -15.55 -24.14 -12.65
C ASP A 508 -16.02 -25.30 -11.74
N ALA A 509 -16.38 -24.96 -10.50
CA ALA A 509 -16.56 -25.93 -9.41
C ALA A 509 -17.72 -26.92 -9.64
N ASP A 510 -18.70 -26.58 -10.48
CA ASP A 510 -19.81 -27.48 -10.82
C ASP A 510 -19.73 -28.09 -12.23
N GLY A 511 -18.74 -27.67 -13.03
CA GLY A 511 -18.39 -28.25 -14.32
C GLY A 511 -19.42 -27.98 -15.42
N ASP A 512 -20.15 -26.87 -15.34
CA ASP A 512 -21.19 -26.50 -16.32
C ASP A 512 -20.68 -25.64 -17.50
N GLU A 513 -19.36 -25.43 -17.56
CA GLU A 513 -18.62 -24.57 -18.49
C GLU A 513 -18.76 -23.05 -18.20
N VAL A 514 -19.23 -22.68 -17.00
CA VAL A 514 -19.34 -21.29 -16.53
C VAL A 514 -18.36 -21.05 -15.37
N PRO A 515 -17.39 -20.12 -15.51
CA PRO A 515 -16.44 -19.83 -14.43
C PRO A 515 -17.11 -19.36 -13.14
N ASN A 516 -16.57 -19.78 -12.00
CA ASN A 516 -17.05 -19.45 -10.65
C ASN A 516 -17.35 -17.94 -10.44
N GLY A 517 -16.61 -17.06 -11.10
CA GLY A 517 -16.79 -15.60 -10.97
C GLY A 517 -18.08 -15.05 -11.60
N ILE A 518 -18.75 -15.81 -12.48
CA ILE A 518 -19.98 -15.40 -13.18
C ILE A 518 -21.11 -16.43 -13.10
N ASP A 519 -20.87 -17.53 -12.39
CA ASP A 519 -21.82 -18.58 -12.09
C ASP A 519 -22.78 -18.15 -10.96
N CYS A 520 -24.06 -18.46 -11.14
CA CYS A 520 -25.14 -18.09 -10.26
C CYS A 520 -25.36 -19.09 -9.10
N ASP A 521 -24.87 -20.32 -9.21
CA ASP A 521 -24.88 -21.30 -8.14
C ASP A 521 -23.69 -22.27 -8.26
N LEU A 522 -22.58 -21.92 -7.59
CA LEU A 522 -21.29 -22.64 -7.56
C LEU A 522 -21.34 -24.12 -7.16
N PHE A 523 -22.53 -24.65 -6.84
CA PHE A 523 -22.75 -26.00 -6.36
C PHE A 523 -23.86 -26.73 -7.16
N ASP A 524 -24.44 -26.14 -8.22
CA ASP A 524 -25.53 -26.72 -9.01
C ASP A 524 -25.39 -26.42 -10.52
N ALA A 525 -24.75 -27.36 -11.23
CA ALA A 525 -24.52 -27.36 -12.68
C ALA A 525 -25.78 -27.26 -13.57
N SER A 526 -26.97 -27.18 -12.96
CA SER A 526 -28.21 -26.84 -13.66
C SER A 526 -28.51 -25.33 -13.71
N VAL A 527 -27.65 -24.51 -13.10
CA VAL A 527 -27.79 -23.06 -12.93
C VAL A 527 -26.51 -22.33 -13.37
N GLY A 528 -26.22 -22.29 -14.67
CA GLY A 528 -25.07 -21.54 -15.19
C GLY A 528 -25.22 -20.01 -15.14
N GLU A 529 -24.58 -19.31 -16.10
CA GLU A 529 -24.43 -17.84 -16.11
C GLU A 529 -25.70 -17.11 -15.68
N CYS A 530 -25.54 -16.22 -14.70
CA CYS A 530 -26.61 -15.34 -14.24
C CYS A 530 -27.24 -14.61 -15.43
N ALA A 531 -28.47 -14.99 -15.78
CA ALA A 531 -29.16 -14.42 -16.92
C ALA A 531 -29.32 -12.90 -16.74
N GLU A 532 -28.69 -12.12 -17.62
CA GLU A 532 -29.10 -10.74 -17.88
C GLU A 532 -30.62 -10.75 -18.11
N GLU A 533 -31.35 -9.90 -17.38
CA GLU A 533 -32.81 -9.75 -17.49
C GLU A 533 -33.22 -9.76 -18.96
N ALA A 534 -33.86 -10.86 -19.35
CA ALA A 534 -34.31 -11.11 -20.69
C ALA A 534 -35.14 -9.93 -21.19
N THR A 535 -34.73 -9.33 -22.31
CA THR A 535 -35.62 -8.48 -23.09
C THR A 535 -36.85 -9.30 -23.46
N ASP A 536 -37.97 -9.07 -22.77
CA ASP A 536 -39.27 -9.62 -23.15
C ASP A 536 -39.71 -9.00 -24.48
N THR A 537 -39.27 -9.64 -25.58
CA THR A 537 -39.84 -9.46 -26.90
C THR A 537 -40.66 -10.70 -27.25
N GLY A 538 -41.85 -10.86 -26.67
CA GLY A 538 -42.66 -12.05 -26.93
C GLY A 538 -44.16 -11.94 -26.63
N THR A 539 -44.88 -11.21 -27.47
CA THR A 539 -46.35 -11.29 -27.75
C THR A 539 -47.15 -12.46 -27.14
N ASP A 540 -48.17 -12.18 -26.31
CA ASP A 540 -49.63 -12.26 -26.56
C ASP A 540 -50.42 -12.24 -25.22
N PRO A 541 -51.77 -12.14 -25.22
CA PRO A 541 -52.58 -10.96 -25.00
C PRO A 541 -53.15 -10.88 -23.57
N VAL A 542 -53.23 -9.69 -22.99
CA VAL A 542 -54.08 -9.50 -21.80
C VAL A 542 -54.92 -8.23 -21.92
N ASP A 543 -56.19 -8.50 -22.19
CA ASP A 543 -57.40 -7.87 -21.68
C ASP A 543 -57.40 -6.38 -21.31
N GLU A 544 -58.39 -5.72 -21.93
CA GLU A 544 -58.97 -4.46 -21.53
C GLU A 544 -59.31 -4.43 -20.03
N GLU A 545 -58.92 -3.36 -19.32
CA GLU A 545 -59.85 -2.38 -18.75
C GLU A 545 -59.12 -1.34 -17.87
N ASP A 546 -59.34 -0.08 -18.23
CA ASP A 546 -59.80 0.99 -17.34
C ASP A 546 -58.84 1.73 -16.36
N THR A 547 -58.51 2.94 -16.81
CA THR A 547 -58.46 4.25 -16.11
C THR A 547 -57.60 4.53 -14.86
N GLY A 548 -56.67 5.47 -15.04
CA GLY A 548 -56.23 6.40 -13.99
C GLY A 548 -55.06 7.27 -14.46
N GLY A 549 -55.31 8.56 -14.71
CA GLY A 549 -54.32 9.47 -15.31
C GLY A 549 -53.14 9.85 -14.40
N GLY A 550 -51.99 10.10 -15.05
CA GLY A 550 -50.81 10.77 -14.50
C GLY A 550 -50.07 11.46 -15.64
N ALA A 551 -49.64 12.70 -15.41
CA ALA A 551 -49.17 13.65 -16.42
C ALA A 551 -47.86 13.23 -17.10
N LYS A 552 -47.68 13.66 -18.35
CA LYS A 552 -46.38 13.77 -19.01
C LYS A 552 -45.57 14.87 -18.31
N SER A 553 -44.35 14.58 -17.87
CA SER A 553 -43.31 15.60 -17.67
C SER A 553 -42.43 15.58 -18.91
N ASP A 554 -42.53 16.65 -19.70
CA ASP A 554 -41.61 16.92 -20.80
C ASP A 554 -40.26 17.38 -20.22
N ASP A 555 -39.18 16.92 -20.85
CA ASP A 555 -37.78 17.17 -20.51
C ASP A 555 -37.42 18.67 -20.59
N ALA A 556 -36.84 19.22 -19.51
CA ALA A 556 -36.44 20.63 -19.44
C ALA A 556 -35.01 20.85 -18.89
N TRP A 557 -34.12 19.87 -19.06
CA TRP A 557 -32.77 19.90 -18.45
C TRP A 557 -31.62 19.96 -19.46
N SER A 558 -31.85 19.72 -20.76
CA SER A 558 -30.80 19.75 -21.79
C SER A 558 -30.38 21.15 -22.25
N ASP A 559 -31.01 22.22 -21.76
CA ASP A 559 -30.77 23.60 -22.22
C ASP A 559 -29.77 24.39 -21.34
N TYR A 560 -29.28 23.82 -20.24
CA TYR A 560 -28.48 24.55 -19.24
C TYR A 560 -27.07 24.01 -18.99
N VAL A 561 -26.78 22.76 -19.38
CA VAL A 561 -25.47 22.12 -19.24
C VAL A 561 -25.13 21.35 -20.52
N TRP A 562 -23.93 21.54 -21.06
CA TRP A 562 -23.45 20.82 -22.25
C TRP A 562 -21.93 20.64 -22.20
N ILE A 563 -21.42 19.75 -23.05
CA ILE A 563 -19.98 19.53 -23.24
C ILE A 563 -19.54 20.25 -24.52
N ASP A 564 -18.46 21.04 -24.44
CA ASP A 564 -17.81 21.71 -25.57
C ASP A 564 -16.31 21.34 -25.63
N GLY A 565 -15.99 20.33 -26.44
CA GLY A 565 -14.68 19.68 -26.42
C GLY A 565 -14.46 18.95 -25.09
N ASP A 566 -13.31 19.17 -24.46
CA ASP A 566 -12.96 18.63 -23.14
C ASP A 566 -13.36 19.59 -22.01
N ASN A 567 -14.49 20.30 -22.16
CA ASN A 567 -14.95 21.27 -21.17
C ASN A 567 -16.42 21.01 -20.82
N LEU A 568 -16.73 21.08 -19.52
CA LEU A 568 -18.10 21.08 -19.02
C LEU A 568 -18.60 22.52 -18.89
N CYS A 569 -19.65 22.88 -19.63
CA CYS A 569 -20.14 24.25 -19.74
C CYS A 569 -21.54 24.43 -19.15
N PHE A 570 -21.76 25.59 -18.51
CA PHE A 570 -23.02 25.98 -17.88
C PHE A 570 -23.51 27.33 -18.42
N SER A 571 -24.83 27.45 -18.62
CA SER A 571 -25.47 28.70 -19.08
C SER A 571 -25.50 29.78 -17.98
N ALA A 572 -25.08 31.01 -18.30
CA ALA A 572 -25.00 32.12 -17.36
C ALA A 572 -26.37 32.65 -16.89
N ASP A 573 -27.46 32.33 -17.57
CA ASP A 573 -28.80 32.85 -17.26
C ASP A 573 -29.47 32.18 -16.04
N GLY A 574 -28.81 31.20 -15.40
CA GLY A 574 -29.28 30.48 -14.20
C GLY A 574 -28.43 30.67 -12.92
N PHE A 575 -27.30 31.38 -13.00
CA PHE A 575 -26.32 31.49 -11.91
C PHE A 575 -26.11 32.95 -11.46
N SER A 576 -25.94 33.16 -10.15
CA SER A 576 -25.44 34.43 -9.62
C SER A 576 -24.22 34.21 -8.73
N PHE A 577 -23.10 34.82 -9.10
CA PHE A 577 -21.89 34.85 -8.28
C PHE A 577 -21.88 36.12 -7.42
N PRO A 578 -21.94 36.03 -6.07
CA PRO A 578 -21.64 37.18 -5.24
C PRO A 578 -20.13 37.47 -5.33
N TYR A 579 -19.79 38.74 -5.51
CA TYR A 579 -18.40 39.18 -5.54
C TYR A 579 -17.70 38.84 -4.21
N ASN A 580 -16.70 37.95 -4.32
CA ASN A 580 -15.71 37.54 -3.32
C ASN A 580 -16.14 36.41 -2.36
N ALA A 581 -16.21 35.17 -2.85
CA ALA A 581 -15.94 33.91 -2.11
C ALA A 581 -15.99 32.74 -3.12
N ALA A 582 -15.39 31.60 -2.78
CA ALA A 582 -15.17 30.43 -3.63
C ALA A 582 -16.42 29.57 -3.94
N ASP A 583 -17.63 30.15 -3.82
CA ASP A 583 -18.88 29.37 -3.78
C ASP A 583 -19.84 29.82 -4.90
N ALA A 584 -20.43 28.86 -5.62
CA ALA A 584 -21.43 29.11 -6.66
C ALA A 584 -22.83 28.63 -6.19
N TYR A 585 -23.88 29.43 -6.41
CA TYR A 585 -25.25 29.06 -6.03
C TYR A 585 -26.19 29.00 -7.25
N MET A 586 -27.04 27.97 -7.29
CA MET A 586 -28.15 27.79 -8.23
C MET A 586 -29.45 28.35 -7.63
N VAL A 587 -30.23 29.14 -8.40
CA VAL A 587 -31.56 29.59 -7.98
C VAL A 587 -32.62 29.10 -8.96
N GLY A 588 -33.34 28.04 -8.57
CA GLY A 588 -34.49 27.53 -9.32
C GLY A 588 -35.74 28.42 -9.19
N TYR A 589 -36.44 28.67 -10.30
CA TYR A 589 -37.75 29.31 -10.29
C TYR A 589 -38.82 28.34 -9.79
N GLY A 590 -39.16 28.41 -8.51
CA GLY A 590 -40.17 27.53 -7.91
C GLY A 590 -40.24 27.46 -6.40
N GLY A 591 -39.33 28.12 -5.68
CA GLY A 591 -39.33 28.16 -4.20
C GLY A 591 -38.53 27.03 -3.55
N SER A 592 -37.86 26.19 -4.33
CA SER A 592 -36.84 25.24 -3.86
C SER A 592 -35.48 25.74 -4.34
N SER A 593 -34.55 25.95 -3.41
CA SER A 593 -33.14 26.23 -3.72
C SER A 593 -32.37 24.93 -3.54
N LEU A 594 -31.71 24.46 -4.60
CA LEU A 594 -30.68 23.42 -4.48
C LEU A 594 -29.35 24.17 -4.39
N ALA A 595 -28.64 24.04 -3.27
CA ALA A 595 -27.27 24.51 -3.17
C ALA A 595 -26.37 23.31 -3.46
N LEU A 596 -25.53 23.43 -4.49
CA LEU A 596 -24.43 22.51 -4.75
C LEU A 596 -23.20 23.25 -4.25
N ASP A 597 -22.55 22.69 -3.24
CA ASP A 597 -21.27 23.21 -2.76
C ASP A 597 -20.17 22.41 -3.47
N PHE A 598 -19.24 23.10 -4.10
CA PHE A 598 -18.11 22.47 -4.76
C PHE A 598 -16.85 22.87 -3.99
N THR A 599 -16.23 21.92 -3.31
CA THR A 599 -14.93 22.14 -2.68
C THR A 599 -13.86 21.58 -3.61
N PHE A 600 -13.05 22.46 -4.20
CA PHE A 600 -11.95 22.06 -5.08
C PHE A 600 -10.64 22.04 -4.28
N LYS A 601 -9.87 20.94 -4.37
CA LYS A 601 -8.59 20.77 -3.66
C LYS A 601 -7.38 21.44 -4.35
N SER A 602 -7.55 21.96 -5.58
CA SER A 602 -6.48 22.64 -6.36
C SER A 602 -6.98 23.81 -7.23
N ASP A 603 -6.02 24.57 -7.83
CA ASP A 603 -6.30 25.77 -8.63
C ASP A 603 -6.97 25.43 -9.98
N PHE A 604 -8.25 25.79 -10.16
CA PHE A 604 -8.97 25.61 -11.43
C PHE A 604 -8.85 26.84 -12.35
N ARG A 605 -8.98 26.61 -13.67
CA ARG A 605 -9.11 27.69 -14.67
C ARG A 605 -10.53 27.78 -15.21
N LEU A 606 -11.21 28.88 -14.87
CA LEU A 606 -12.47 29.25 -15.53
C LEU A 606 -12.19 29.87 -16.90
N VAL A 607 -12.70 29.25 -17.96
CA VAL A 607 -12.72 29.84 -19.30
C VAL A 607 -14.04 30.56 -19.49
N ASN A 608 -14.00 31.89 -19.54
CA ASN A 608 -15.19 32.69 -19.84
C ASN A 608 -15.42 32.72 -21.36
N SER A 609 -16.53 32.13 -21.81
CA SER A 609 -16.96 32.14 -23.21
C SER A 609 -18.24 32.97 -23.40
N GLY A 610 -18.27 34.19 -22.86
CA GLY A 610 -19.38 35.13 -23.06
C GLY A 610 -20.60 34.79 -22.19
N ASP A 611 -21.53 33.99 -22.72
CA ASP A 611 -22.82 33.66 -22.07
C ASP A 611 -22.79 32.32 -21.31
N ALA A 612 -21.59 31.73 -21.17
CA ALA A 612 -21.35 30.45 -20.51
C ALA A 612 -20.09 30.50 -19.64
N TYR A 613 -20.12 29.74 -18.54
CA TYR A 613 -18.93 29.41 -17.75
C TYR A 613 -18.55 27.97 -18.08
N CYS A 614 -17.30 27.74 -18.48
CA CYS A 614 -16.80 26.41 -18.79
C CYS A 614 -15.64 26.06 -17.86
N LEU A 615 -15.71 24.84 -17.32
CA LEU A 615 -14.64 24.19 -16.58
C LEU A 615 -13.80 23.39 -17.57
N ASP A 616 -12.49 23.62 -17.55
CA ASP A 616 -11.53 22.85 -18.33
C ASP A 616 -11.32 21.49 -17.65
N THR A 617 -11.82 20.41 -18.27
CA THR A 617 -11.74 19.07 -17.69
C THR A 617 -10.46 18.35 -18.10
N SER A 618 -9.56 18.98 -18.88
CA SER A 618 -8.24 18.44 -19.21
C SER A 618 -7.21 18.61 -18.09
N VAL A 619 -7.58 19.32 -17.02
CA VAL A 619 -6.79 19.51 -15.79
C VAL A 619 -7.46 18.89 -14.56
N LEU A 620 -8.51 18.10 -14.76
CA LEU A 620 -9.19 17.38 -13.69
C LEU A 620 -8.66 15.95 -13.64
N ASP A 621 -8.07 15.60 -12.50
CA ASP A 621 -7.81 14.21 -12.14
C ASP A 621 -9.09 13.60 -11.53
N PHE A 622 -9.37 12.33 -11.82
CA PHE A 622 -10.68 11.74 -11.52
C PHE A 622 -10.92 11.47 -10.02
N ASP A 623 -9.88 11.58 -9.19
CA ASP A 623 -9.90 11.29 -7.75
C ASP A 623 -10.06 12.52 -6.83
N ASP A 624 -10.22 13.73 -7.40
CA ASP A 624 -9.92 14.96 -6.64
C ASP A 624 -11.13 15.88 -6.32
N TYR A 625 -12.34 15.32 -6.24
CA TYR A 625 -13.54 16.07 -5.88
C TYR A 625 -14.47 15.35 -4.88
N GLU A 626 -15.08 16.13 -3.98
CA GLU A 626 -16.19 15.68 -3.11
C GLU A 626 -17.44 16.48 -3.48
N VAL A 627 -18.54 15.81 -3.85
CA VAL A 627 -19.84 16.45 -4.10
C VAL A 627 -20.74 16.26 -2.90
N THR A 628 -20.80 17.24 -2.01
CA THR A 628 -21.71 17.20 -0.86
C THR A 628 -23.07 17.83 -1.21
N LEU A 629 -24.15 17.05 -1.14
CA LEU A 629 -25.52 17.53 -1.27
C LEU A 629 -26.01 18.15 0.04
N VAL A 630 -25.89 19.47 0.20
CA VAL A 630 -26.47 20.17 1.36
C VAL A 630 -27.94 20.47 1.11
N SER A 631 -28.84 19.62 1.60
CA SER A 631 -30.26 19.95 1.66
C SER A 631 -30.58 20.66 3.00
N SER A 632 -30.85 21.96 2.96
CA SER A 632 -32.00 22.54 3.68
C SER A 632 -32.06 24.05 3.48
N LEU A 633 -33.17 24.54 2.93
CA LEU A 633 -33.69 25.87 3.25
C LEU A 633 -35.21 25.82 3.06
N THR A 634 -35.95 25.41 4.09
CA THR A 634 -37.39 25.71 4.13
C THR A 634 -37.56 27.19 4.45
N SER A 635 -38.40 27.84 3.66
CA SER A 635 -38.71 29.27 3.73
C SER A 635 -39.21 29.73 5.10
N THR A 636 -38.36 30.43 5.86
CA THR A 636 -38.67 31.70 6.57
C THR A 636 -37.43 32.09 7.36
N GLY A 637 -36.92 33.31 7.12
CA GLY A 637 -35.62 33.74 7.61
C GLY A 637 -35.42 33.58 9.12
N ASP A 638 -34.41 32.81 9.48
CA ASP A 638 -33.64 32.92 10.71
C ASP A 638 -32.18 32.59 10.40
N THR A 639 -31.29 33.31 11.08
CA THR A 639 -29.84 33.28 10.91
C THR A 639 -29.22 31.96 11.40
N ALA A 640 -28.15 31.53 10.74
CA ALA A 640 -27.31 30.39 11.14
C ALA A 640 -26.96 30.43 12.64
N SER A 641 -27.49 29.46 13.38
CA SER A 641 -27.03 29.09 14.72
C SER A 641 -27.49 27.66 15.04
N SER A 642 -26.53 26.80 15.34
CA SER A 642 -26.58 25.58 16.17
C SER A 642 -27.97 25.04 16.55
N TYR A 643 -28.34 23.88 16.02
CA TYR A 643 -29.17 22.91 16.73
C TYR A 643 -28.76 21.49 16.35
N ALA A 644 -28.10 20.82 17.29
CA ALA A 644 -28.04 19.37 17.34
C ALA A 644 -29.38 18.85 17.89
N ASP A 645 -29.73 17.65 17.43
CA ASP A 645 -30.60 16.67 18.07
C ASP A 645 -32.13 16.84 17.89
N THR A 646 -32.68 16.08 16.93
CA THR A 646 -33.78 15.14 17.17
C THR A 646 -33.74 14.05 16.11
N GLY A 647 -33.55 12.80 16.53
CA GLY A 647 -33.56 11.63 15.65
C GLY A 647 -34.83 11.49 14.82
N ASP A 648 -34.66 11.07 13.57
CA ASP A 648 -35.32 9.93 12.94
C ASP A 648 -35.01 9.90 11.42
N TRP A 649 -34.35 8.81 10.99
CA TRP A 649 -34.44 8.14 9.68
C TRP A 649 -34.02 8.89 8.40
N TRP A 650 -32.72 9.05 8.13
CA TRP A 650 -32.16 9.13 6.76
C TRP A 650 -30.73 8.59 6.79
N ASP A 651 -30.54 7.32 6.41
CA ASP A 651 -29.21 6.72 6.23
C ASP A 651 -28.55 7.22 4.93
N ASN A 652 -27.22 7.28 4.98
CA ASN A 652 -26.29 7.63 3.91
C ASN A 652 -26.46 6.71 2.68
N TYR A 653 -26.23 7.26 1.49
CA TYR A 653 -26.15 6.48 0.25
C TYR A 653 -24.68 6.28 -0.11
N ASP A 654 -24.25 5.02 -0.27
CA ASP A 654 -22.97 4.66 -0.89
C ASP A 654 -23.07 4.77 -2.43
N PHE A 655 -22.00 5.26 -3.05
CA PHE A 655 -21.82 5.29 -4.50
C PHE A 655 -20.68 4.35 -4.90
N CYS A 656 -20.93 3.39 -5.79
CA CYS A 656 -19.89 2.65 -6.50
C CYS A 656 -19.85 3.13 -7.96
N VAL A 657 -18.66 3.42 -8.48
CA VAL A 657 -18.43 3.66 -9.91
C VAL A 657 -17.68 2.45 -10.46
N SER A 658 -18.29 1.75 -11.40
CA SER A 658 -17.57 0.83 -12.29
C SER A 658 -17.90 1.25 -13.73
N GLY A 659 -16.88 1.31 -14.60
CA GLY A 659 -17.12 1.45 -16.02
C GLY A 659 -15.96 2.01 -16.83
N SER A 660 -15.43 1.16 -17.70
CA SER A 660 -14.57 1.47 -18.84
C SER A 660 -15.02 2.66 -19.70
N GLU A 661 -14.07 3.55 -19.98
CA GLU A 661 -13.88 4.54 -21.07
C GLU A 661 -15.01 5.33 -21.74
N THR A 662 -16.32 5.07 -21.63
CA THR A 662 -17.31 5.94 -22.34
C THR A 662 -18.70 6.14 -21.71
N ALA A 663 -18.97 5.70 -20.48
CA ALA A 663 -20.24 6.04 -19.82
C ALA A 663 -20.14 5.98 -18.28
N ALA A 664 -20.43 7.09 -17.60
CA ALA A 664 -20.71 7.07 -16.17
C ALA A 664 -22.19 6.73 -15.94
N GLN A 665 -22.47 5.64 -15.22
CA GLN A 665 -23.81 5.32 -14.72
C GLN A 665 -23.81 5.41 -13.19
N PHE A 666 -24.89 5.96 -12.62
CA PHE A 666 -25.11 6.07 -11.18
C PHE A 666 -26.30 5.19 -10.78
N CYS A 667 -26.11 4.32 -9.79
CA CYS A 667 -27.19 3.52 -9.19
C CYS A 667 -27.39 3.96 -7.73
N ALA A 668 -28.66 4.06 -7.28
CA ALA A 668 -29.02 4.31 -5.88
C ALA A 668 -30.12 3.33 -5.45
N TYR A 669 -29.99 2.76 -4.25
CA TYR A 669 -30.89 1.71 -3.73
C TYR A 669 -31.89 2.27 -2.71
N GLN A 670 -33.20 2.11 -2.95
CA GLN A 670 -34.20 2.18 -1.88
C GLN A 670 -35.48 1.40 -2.21
N GLY A 671 -35.86 0.46 -1.35
CA GLY A 671 -37.27 0.20 -0.99
C GLY A 671 -38.28 -0.13 -2.09
N GLY A 672 -37.90 -0.84 -3.16
CA GLY A 672 -38.86 -1.55 -4.04
C GLY A 672 -39.57 -0.73 -5.13
N TRP A 673 -39.04 0.43 -5.54
CA TRP A 673 -39.45 1.12 -6.77
C TRP A 673 -38.25 1.73 -7.50
N ASN A 674 -38.13 1.49 -8.82
CA ASN A 674 -37.03 1.99 -9.63
C ASN A 674 -37.29 3.42 -10.15
N TYR A 675 -36.33 4.34 -9.98
CA TYR A 675 -36.24 5.59 -10.74
C TYR A 675 -34.92 5.62 -11.52
N LEU A 676 -34.99 5.85 -12.82
CA LEU A 676 -33.85 5.99 -13.71
C LEU A 676 -33.57 7.49 -13.93
N VAL A 677 -32.37 7.97 -13.58
CA VAL A 677 -31.86 9.24 -14.11
C VAL A 677 -30.64 8.90 -14.97
N GLY A 678 -30.89 8.63 -16.25
CA GLY A 678 -29.84 8.42 -17.24
C GLY A 678 -29.67 9.68 -18.10
N PHE A 679 -28.44 10.12 -18.33
CA PHE A 679 -28.11 11.00 -19.43
C PHE A 679 -27.59 10.15 -20.60
N SER A 680 -28.29 10.18 -21.72
CA SER A 680 -27.80 9.64 -23.00
C SER A 680 -27.50 10.82 -23.91
N VAL A 681 -26.23 11.03 -24.29
CA VAL A 681 -25.88 11.94 -25.38
C VAL A 681 -25.64 11.10 -26.63
N ALA A 682 -26.64 11.04 -27.50
CA ALA A 682 -26.47 10.48 -28.83
C ALA A 682 -25.58 11.40 -29.67
N THR A 683 -24.42 10.92 -30.12
CA THR A 683 -23.63 11.59 -31.16
C THR A 683 -24.40 11.51 -32.49
N SER A 684 -25.12 12.57 -32.85
CA SER A 684 -25.84 12.61 -34.14
C SER A 684 -24.90 12.91 -35.30
N GLY A 685 -24.62 11.88 -36.11
CA GLY A 685 -24.06 12.03 -37.45
C GLY A 685 -25.15 12.34 -38.49
N ALA A 686 -25.05 13.51 -39.10
CA ALA A 686 -25.53 13.90 -40.44
C ALA A 686 -27.04 13.98 -40.78
N HIS A 687 -27.47 15.22 -41.07
CA HIS A 687 -28.39 15.69 -42.13
C HIS A 687 -29.56 14.81 -42.64
N ALA A 688 -30.80 15.28 -42.46
CA ALA A 688 -31.62 15.92 -43.51
C ALA A 688 -33.11 16.04 -43.11
N ASN A 689 -33.74 17.13 -43.58
CA ASN A 689 -35.16 17.49 -43.45
C ASN A 689 -36.18 16.38 -43.78
N GLY A 690 -37.34 16.41 -43.13
CA GLY A 690 -38.62 16.13 -43.78
C GLY A 690 -39.68 15.37 -42.98
N ASP A 691 -40.68 16.12 -42.52
CA ASP A 691 -42.12 15.80 -42.46
C ASP A 691 -42.61 14.39 -42.02
N GLY A 692 -43.19 14.35 -40.81
CA GLY A 692 -44.63 14.14 -40.60
C GLY A 692 -45.22 12.73 -40.72
N ALA A 693 -45.63 12.16 -39.58
CA ALA A 693 -47.02 11.79 -39.24
C ALA A 693 -47.05 11.13 -37.86
#